data_AF-A0A954RN06-F1
#
_entry.id   AF-A0A954RN06-F1
#
_cell.length_a   1.000
_cell.length_b   1.000
_cell.length_c   1.000
_cell.angle_alpha   90.00
_cell.angle_beta   90.00
_cell.angle_gamma   90.00
#
_symmetry.space_group_name_H-M   'P 1'
#
loop_
_entity.id
_entity.type
_entity.pdbx_description
1 polymer ?
#
loop_
_entity_poly.entity_id
_entity_poly.type
_entity_poly.pdbx_seq_one_letter_code
_entity_poly.pdbx_strand_id
1 'polypeptide(L)'
;MDVKAFLESIQSDRRYGGQIAHCRELPARPGVFAEPERELPVELQTLLRERGIEQLYSHQVTALETARARRDLVVVTGTASGKTLCYNLPILEACITDPHARALYLFPTKALAQDQLKGQLELISSEPTVAARIKPGVYDGDTPTAQRRRIKAEANLVLSNPDMLHASILPYHPKWHRFFSQLQFVVVDEVHTYRGILGAHVACVLRRLLRVCQHYGSHPVFLAASATIANPGELTARLLGRDVQVIDNDGAPRGTKYFVMWNPSPADKDSLARRSATDDAVWLMSTAIQRDGQALAFTRTRQAAELVNRYTQDYLREQHSPLVDTMRAYRGGYLPQERRQIEQDLFAGRLRGVAATNALELGVDIGSLDVAILVNYPGTIASTWQQAGRSGRRQTESLAVLLAGNDPVDQYLLRHPDYFFAQSPEHAVVDPENTYVLAKHLLAAAFELPLDEESYRQFGGQAAAVAEILREESQLTEVAGKTYFAGGQNPAQLISLRHMSDDTFSIILVRPKTNPTQAPPAFHSPVPPPKAGPKDLGTPRQAMSNEHEVIANVDAISAPELIYPEAVYLHNGESYFIRQLDLTHKVAYAERHEMNYYTQAILDSRVQILKQRASSEVIPVARLAYGDVDVSWQTVAFKKIKFSTRENIGYGRVSIPAQTLPTTAFWLTPDDAIAATLKGEKLQVGEGLCGVRNLVVEALPMIAMCDSRDISGVVDSKNLGRSTLIVYDRYPGGLGYSEKGYLRILELLHLCYQLVQECPCESGCPSCVGLPNLRPAIHSDPDLFRGYPIPDKEATRRLLTLLLQLPDDALANTAVPGPHVKQQGQRTDATVAG
;
A
#
# COMPACT_ATOMS: atom_id res chain seq x y z
N MET A 1 4.67 23.91 18.59
CA MET A 1 3.71 23.78 19.72
C MET A 1 4.41 23.15 20.94
N ASP A 2 4.12 23.57 22.17
CA ASP A 2 4.56 22.85 23.40
C ASP A 2 3.65 21.63 23.62
N VAL A 3 4.21 20.42 23.49
CA VAL A 3 3.41 19.19 23.49
C VAL A 3 2.93 18.83 24.90
N LYS A 4 3.74 19.08 25.94
CA LYS A 4 3.35 18.82 27.32
C LYS A 4 2.21 19.73 27.74
N ALA A 5 2.34 21.04 27.50
CA ALA A 5 1.27 22.00 27.80
C ALA A 5 0.00 21.74 26.96
N PHE A 6 0.14 21.20 25.74
CA PHE A 6 -1.01 20.74 24.95
C PHE A 6 -1.71 19.55 25.63
N LEU A 7 -0.98 18.50 26.00
CA LEU A 7 -1.56 17.32 26.65
C LEU A 7 -2.19 17.65 28.01
N GLU A 8 -1.55 18.47 28.83
CA GLU A 8 -2.09 18.95 30.10
C GLU A 8 -3.41 19.71 29.90
N SER A 9 -3.48 20.54 28.85
CA SER A 9 -4.71 21.26 28.53
C SER A 9 -5.85 20.35 28.11
N ILE A 10 -5.55 19.31 27.33
CA ILE A 10 -6.53 18.28 26.95
C ILE A 10 -7.03 17.57 28.20
N GLN A 11 -6.15 17.19 29.12
CA GLN A 11 -6.52 16.52 30.37
C GLN A 11 -7.38 17.41 31.30
N SER A 12 -7.26 18.73 31.19
CA SER A 12 -8.08 19.69 31.94
C SER A 12 -9.45 19.99 31.32
N ASP A 13 -9.67 19.62 30.06
CA ASP A 13 -10.94 19.85 29.35
C ASP A 13 -12.04 18.89 29.86
N ARG A 14 -13.28 19.38 29.93
CA ARG A 14 -14.43 18.58 30.39
C ARG A 14 -14.74 17.38 29.50
N ARG A 15 -14.30 17.40 28.24
CA ARG A 15 -14.42 16.27 27.31
C ARG A 15 -13.46 15.14 27.64
N TYR A 16 -12.43 15.40 28.44
CA TYR A 16 -11.50 14.36 28.89
C TYR A 16 -12.10 13.52 30.02
N GLY A 17 -12.25 12.24 29.76
CA GLY A 17 -12.70 11.20 30.69
C GLY A 17 -11.68 10.07 30.84
N GLY A 18 -10.38 10.35 30.66
CA GLY A 18 -9.32 9.34 30.76
C GLY A 18 -8.98 8.65 29.43
N GLN A 19 -9.13 9.34 28.30
CA GLN A 19 -8.89 8.75 26.98
C GLN A 19 -7.41 8.44 26.70
N ILE A 20 -6.45 9.10 27.35
CA ILE A 20 -5.02 8.76 27.19
C ILE A 20 -4.77 7.44 27.94
N ALA A 21 -4.80 6.33 27.20
CA ALA A 21 -4.61 4.99 27.75
C ALA A 21 -3.13 4.69 27.98
N HIS A 22 -2.26 5.18 27.10
CA HIS A 22 -0.82 5.05 27.23
C HIS A 22 -0.13 6.26 26.58
N CYS A 23 0.97 6.72 27.16
CA CYS A 23 1.82 7.76 26.61
C CYS A 23 3.27 7.32 26.73
N ARG A 24 3.97 7.21 25.60
CA ARG A 24 5.39 6.86 25.54
C ARG A 24 6.19 8.04 25.03
N GLU A 25 7.14 8.49 25.84
CA GLU A 25 8.14 9.47 25.42
C GLU A 25 9.27 8.75 24.67
N LEU A 26 9.54 9.18 23.45
CA LEU A 26 10.67 8.75 22.64
C LEU A 26 11.73 9.86 22.72
N PRO A 27 12.89 9.59 23.36
CA PRO A 27 13.85 10.64 23.70
C PRO A 27 14.48 11.26 22.45
N ALA A 28 14.89 12.52 22.58
CA ALA A 28 15.69 13.17 21.57
C ALA A 28 17.05 12.48 21.38
N ARG A 29 17.58 12.53 20.15
CA ARG A 29 18.88 11.98 19.79
C ARG A 29 19.70 13.01 19.01
N PRO A 30 20.97 13.27 19.37
CA PRO A 30 21.83 14.15 18.59
C PRO A 30 22.18 13.53 17.23
N GLY A 31 22.59 14.37 16.27
CA GLY A 31 23.10 13.90 14.99
C GLY A 31 24.45 13.21 15.15
N VAL A 32 24.66 12.13 14.41
CA VAL A 32 25.94 11.42 14.28
C VAL A 32 26.49 11.72 12.90
N PHE A 33 27.63 12.39 12.86
CA PHE A 33 28.27 12.88 11.64
C PHE A 33 29.52 12.07 11.30
N ALA A 34 29.88 12.06 10.02
CA ALA A 34 31.11 11.46 9.52
C ALA A 34 31.68 12.29 8.36
N GLU A 35 32.95 12.08 8.05
CA GLU A 35 33.62 12.70 6.91
C GLU A 35 33.86 11.66 5.80
N PRO A 36 33.68 12.02 4.52
CA PRO A 36 34.05 11.16 3.38
C PRO A 36 35.54 10.78 3.39
N GLU A 37 35.87 9.57 2.92
CA GLU A 37 37.27 9.10 2.80
C GLU A 37 38.07 9.94 1.79
N ARG A 38 37.38 10.39 0.74
CA ARG A 38 37.87 11.35 -0.26
C ARG A 38 36.97 12.57 -0.29
N GLU A 39 37.60 13.75 -0.30
CA GLU A 39 36.90 15.04 -0.43
C GLU A 39 35.94 15.07 -1.62
N LEU A 40 34.81 15.76 -1.43
CA LEU A 40 33.83 16.00 -2.48
C LEU A 40 34.35 17.08 -3.45
N PRO A 41 33.92 17.08 -4.73
CA PRO A 41 34.19 18.19 -5.65
C PRO A 41 33.77 19.53 -5.05
N VAL A 42 34.53 20.59 -5.33
CA VAL A 42 34.33 21.93 -4.74
C VAL A 42 32.90 22.44 -5.02
N GLU A 43 32.41 22.23 -6.24
CA GLU A 43 31.06 22.60 -6.64
C GLU A 43 30.01 21.90 -5.77
N LEU A 44 30.20 20.62 -5.47
CA LEU A 44 29.27 19.86 -4.62
C LEU A 44 29.33 20.31 -3.17
N GLN A 45 30.51 20.67 -2.65
CA GLN A 45 30.63 21.26 -1.32
C GLN A 45 29.88 22.59 -1.22
N THR A 46 29.98 23.46 -2.23
CA THR A 46 29.24 24.72 -2.28
C THR A 46 27.73 24.48 -2.24
N LEU A 47 27.23 23.59 -3.10
CA LEU A 47 25.81 23.24 -3.15
C LEU A 47 25.27 22.74 -1.80
N LEU A 48 26.06 21.92 -1.08
CA LEU A 48 25.69 21.43 0.25
C LEU A 48 25.63 22.56 1.27
N ARG A 49 26.65 23.44 1.31
CA ARG A 49 26.70 24.58 2.25
C ARG A 49 25.55 25.56 2.04
N GLU A 50 25.17 25.84 0.80
CA GLU A 50 24.04 26.72 0.49
C GLU A 50 22.69 26.15 0.94
N ARG A 51 22.59 24.81 1.04
CA ARG A 51 21.45 24.12 1.67
C ARG A 51 21.55 24.03 3.19
N GLY A 52 22.58 24.61 3.81
CA GLY A 52 22.84 24.55 5.24
C GLY A 52 23.40 23.20 5.71
N ILE A 53 23.99 22.41 4.80
CA ILE A 53 24.59 21.11 5.10
C ILE A 53 26.10 21.30 5.23
N GLU A 54 26.57 21.51 6.47
CA GLU A 54 27.99 21.67 6.76
C GLU A 54 28.70 20.32 6.98
N GLN A 55 27.99 19.33 7.50
CA GLN A 55 28.49 17.99 7.77
C GLN A 55 27.48 16.94 7.29
N LEU A 56 27.99 15.78 6.88
CA LEU A 56 27.17 14.66 6.45
C LEU A 56 26.89 13.71 7.61
N TYR A 57 25.70 13.13 7.64
CA TYR A 57 25.39 12.07 8.60
C TYR A 57 26.17 10.80 8.30
N SER A 58 26.44 9.99 9.33
CA SER A 58 27.17 8.71 9.23
C SER A 58 26.67 7.81 8.10
N HIS A 59 25.35 7.63 7.98
CA HIS A 59 24.72 6.82 6.94
C HIS A 59 24.85 7.41 5.52
N GLN A 60 24.89 8.74 5.39
CA GLN A 60 25.09 9.41 4.09
C GLN A 60 26.50 9.18 3.57
N VAL A 61 27.50 9.27 4.45
CA VAL A 61 28.90 8.93 4.12
C VAL A 61 29.03 7.44 3.79
N THR A 62 28.44 6.56 4.60
CA THR A 62 28.43 5.11 4.35
C THR A 62 27.85 4.80 2.96
N ALA A 63 26.76 5.48 2.56
CA ALA A 63 26.14 5.32 1.25
C ALA A 63 27.02 5.83 0.11
N LEU A 64 27.66 6.99 0.29
CA LEU A 64 28.62 7.56 -0.67
C LEU A 64 29.77 6.59 -0.95
N GLU A 65 30.44 6.10 0.11
CA GLU A 65 31.60 5.22 -0.06
C GLU A 65 31.21 3.85 -0.63
N THR A 66 30.03 3.34 -0.26
CA THR A 66 29.50 2.10 -0.85
C THR A 66 29.23 2.27 -2.36
N ALA A 67 28.66 3.41 -2.76
CA ALA A 67 28.43 3.73 -4.17
C ALA A 67 29.75 3.94 -4.94
N ARG A 68 30.75 4.60 -4.34
CA ARG A 68 32.11 4.74 -4.91
C ARG A 68 32.79 3.39 -5.13
N ALA A 69 32.58 2.44 -4.21
CA ALA A 69 33.03 1.05 -4.34
C ALA A 69 32.21 0.24 -5.37
N ARG A 70 31.26 0.87 -6.09
CA ARG A 70 30.36 0.25 -7.08
C ARG A 70 29.56 -0.94 -6.54
N ARG A 71 29.16 -0.88 -5.27
CA ARG A 71 28.30 -1.90 -4.65
C ARG A 71 26.85 -1.43 -4.59
N ASP A 72 25.93 -2.33 -4.88
CA ASP A 72 24.49 -2.09 -4.72
C ASP A 72 24.17 -1.94 -3.22
N LEU A 73 23.30 -0.99 -2.87
CA LEU A 73 23.00 -0.66 -1.48
C LEU A 73 21.53 -0.41 -1.23
N VAL A 74 21.10 -0.58 0.03
CA VAL A 74 19.81 -0.12 0.54
C VAL A 74 19.99 0.66 1.83
N VAL A 75 19.55 1.92 1.82
CA VAL A 75 19.53 2.77 3.03
C VAL A 75 18.20 2.59 3.76
N VAL A 76 18.28 2.29 5.06
CA VAL A 76 17.14 2.01 5.94
C VAL A 76 17.21 2.95 7.14
N THR A 77 16.54 4.09 7.02
CA THR A 77 16.53 5.12 8.07
C THR A 77 15.12 5.69 8.25
N GLY A 78 14.91 6.43 9.33
CA GLY A 78 13.63 7.06 9.66
C GLY A 78 13.12 8.02 8.58
N THR A 79 11.92 8.57 8.78
CA THR A 79 11.46 9.70 7.97
C THR A 79 12.31 10.94 8.27
N ALA A 80 12.53 11.79 7.27
CA ALA A 80 13.31 13.03 7.39
C ALA A 80 14.78 12.87 7.86
N SER A 81 15.38 11.69 7.66
CA SER A 81 16.79 11.41 7.95
C SER A 81 17.76 11.88 6.87
N GLY A 82 17.26 12.34 5.72
CA GLY A 82 18.10 12.71 4.57
C GLY A 82 18.43 11.54 3.63
N LYS A 83 17.56 10.51 3.54
CA LYS A 83 17.67 9.40 2.56
C LYS A 83 17.93 9.86 1.14
N THR A 84 17.25 10.92 0.71
CA THR A 84 17.41 11.50 -0.64
C THR A 84 18.86 11.88 -0.93
N LEU A 85 19.59 12.40 0.06
CA LEU A 85 20.98 12.75 -0.14
C LEU A 85 21.89 11.53 -0.31
N CYS A 86 21.52 10.38 0.28
CA CYS A 86 22.32 9.16 0.19
C CYS A 86 22.49 8.65 -1.25
N TYR A 87 21.46 8.82 -2.09
CA TYR A 87 21.55 8.48 -3.52
C TYR A 87 21.90 9.68 -4.40
N ASN A 88 21.46 10.91 -4.06
CA ASN A 88 21.80 12.08 -4.87
C ASN A 88 23.30 12.41 -4.78
N LEU A 89 23.93 12.29 -3.61
CA LEU A 89 25.33 12.68 -3.42
C LEU A 89 26.30 11.93 -4.36
N PRO A 90 26.31 10.59 -4.43
CA PRO A 90 27.17 9.87 -5.39
C PRO A 90 26.80 10.15 -6.86
N ILE A 91 25.52 10.36 -7.17
CA ILE A 91 25.07 10.66 -8.54
C ILE A 91 25.55 12.06 -8.99
N LEU A 92 25.42 13.06 -8.13
CA LEU A 92 25.89 14.41 -8.40
C LEU A 92 27.42 14.45 -8.52
N GLU A 93 28.15 13.75 -7.64
CA GLU A 93 29.60 13.59 -7.74
C GLU A 93 29.99 13.00 -9.12
N ALA A 94 29.30 11.95 -9.56
CA ALA A 94 29.53 11.33 -10.86
C ALA A 94 29.19 12.27 -12.03
N CYS A 95 28.09 13.02 -11.98
CA CYS A 95 27.72 13.94 -13.05
C CYS A 95 28.63 15.17 -13.14
N ILE A 96 29.22 15.60 -12.03
CA ILE A 96 30.20 16.68 -12.01
C ILE A 96 31.51 16.21 -12.66
N THR A 97 31.93 14.98 -12.35
CA THR A 97 33.20 14.41 -12.85
C THR A 97 33.10 13.84 -14.27
N ASP A 98 31.97 13.26 -14.64
CA ASP A 98 31.70 12.66 -15.95
C ASP A 98 30.41 13.24 -16.58
N PRO A 99 30.51 14.05 -17.67
CA PRO A 99 29.35 14.61 -18.36
C PRO A 99 28.47 13.55 -19.05
N HIS A 100 28.98 12.33 -19.22
CA HIS A 100 28.22 11.20 -19.75
C HIS A 100 27.47 10.43 -18.67
N ALA A 101 27.73 10.65 -17.39
CA ALA A 101 27.01 9.94 -16.32
C ALA A 101 25.49 10.13 -16.47
N ARG A 102 24.76 9.01 -16.43
CA ARG A 102 23.29 8.97 -16.44
C ARG A 102 22.79 8.22 -15.21
N ALA A 103 21.63 8.63 -14.72
CA ALA A 103 20.92 7.92 -13.66
C ALA A 103 19.42 7.83 -13.93
N LEU A 104 18.84 6.67 -13.59
CA LEU A 104 17.40 6.43 -13.63
C LEU A 104 16.89 6.41 -12.19
N TYR A 105 15.86 7.19 -11.90
CA TYR A 105 15.21 7.20 -10.60
C TYR A 105 13.82 6.59 -10.72
N LEU A 106 13.54 5.57 -9.90
CA LEU A 106 12.25 4.91 -9.84
C LEU A 106 11.58 5.24 -8.52
N PHE A 107 10.45 5.94 -8.61
CA PHE A 107 9.62 6.31 -7.48
C PHE A 107 8.29 5.55 -7.50
N PRO A 108 7.72 5.20 -6.34
CA PRO A 108 6.41 4.54 -6.26
C PRO A 108 5.26 5.41 -6.77
N THR A 109 5.38 6.74 -6.72
CA THR A 109 4.32 7.67 -7.12
C THR A 109 4.85 8.79 -8.02
N LYS A 110 3.98 9.29 -8.91
CA LYS A 110 4.28 10.45 -9.77
C LYS A 110 4.51 11.73 -8.96
N ALA A 111 3.81 11.88 -7.84
CA ALA A 111 3.94 13.06 -6.99
C ALA A 111 5.34 13.16 -6.39
N LEU A 112 5.85 12.05 -5.82
CA LEU A 112 7.21 11.99 -5.31
C LEU A 112 8.25 12.27 -6.40
N ALA A 113 8.08 11.72 -7.61
CA ALA A 113 9.00 12.00 -8.73
C ALA A 113 9.08 13.50 -9.09
N GLN A 114 7.95 14.22 -9.04
CA GLN A 114 7.90 15.66 -9.30
C GLN A 114 8.51 16.47 -8.16
N ASP A 115 8.28 16.07 -6.91
CA ASP A 115 8.87 16.68 -5.71
C ASP A 115 10.40 16.57 -5.74
N GLN A 116 10.90 15.38 -6.07
CA GLN A 116 12.33 15.12 -6.21
C GLN A 116 12.96 15.91 -7.37
N LEU A 117 12.25 16.08 -8.49
CA LEU A 117 12.70 16.97 -9.58
C LEU A 117 12.86 18.41 -9.08
N LYS A 118 11.87 18.92 -8.34
CA LYS A 118 11.91 20.29 -7.79
C LYS A 118 13.10 20.45 -6.84
N GLY A 119 13.27 19.53 -5.90
CA GLY A 119 14.39 19.55 -4.95
C GLY A 119 15.75 19.48 -5.64
N GLN A 120 15.89 18.64 -6.68
CA GLN A 120 17.12 18.56 -7.49
C GLN A 120 17.40 19.86 -8.25
N LEU A 121 16.39 20.46 -8.90
CA LEU A 121 16.54 21.71 -9.63
C LEU A 121 16.94 22.86 -8.71
N GLU A 122 16.28 23.00 -7.57
CA GLU A 122 16.65 23.98 -6.55
C GLU A 122 18.08 23.74 -6.04
N LEU A 123 18.48 22.48 -5.83
CA LEU A 123 19.81 22.14 -5.33
C LEU A 123 20.90 22.54 -6.32
N ILE A 124 20.71 22.32 -7.62
CA ILE A 124 21.74 22.64 -8.63
C ILE A 124 21.69 24.08 -9.11
N SER A 125 20.62 24.83 -8.81
CA SER A 125 20.36 26.15 -9.39
C SER A 125 21.37 27.24 -9.02
N SER A 126 22.04 27.09 -7.89
CA SER A 126 23.01 28.05 -7.37
C SER A 126 24.40 27.94 -7.98
N GLU A 127 24.73 26.80 -8.62
CA GLU A 127 26.00 26.57 -9.32
C GLU A 127 25.78 26.44 -10.84
N PRO A 128 25.99 27.50 -11.63
CA PRO A 128 25.68 27.51 -13.06
C PRO A 128 26.40 26.42 -13.87
N THR A 129 27.62 26.07 -13.47
CA THR A 129 28.43 25.01 -14.09
C THR A 129 27.79 23.63 -13.90
N VAL A 130 27.26 23.36 -12.70
CA VAL A 130 26.53 22.14 -12.37
C VAL A 130 25.17 22.13 -13.06
N ALA A 131 24.43 23.24 -13.01
CA ALA A 131 23.12 23.39 -13.67
C ALA A 131 23.20 23.17 -15.20
N ALA A 132 24.30 23.55 -15.84
CA ALA A 132 24.51 23.31 -17.27
C ALA A 132 24.75 21.82 -17.60
N ARG A 133 25.36 21.08 -16.67
CA ARG A 133 25.70 19.65 -16.83
C ARG A 133 24.54 18.73 -16.43
N ILE A 134 23.76 19.10 -15.42
CA ILE A 134 22.71 18.26 -14.83
C ILE A 134 21.34 18.71 -15.32
N LYS A 135 20.73 17.86 -16.14
CA LYS A 135 19.44 18.07 -16.81
C LYS A 135 18.47 16.98 -16.34
N PRO A 136 17.83 17.15 -15.18
CA PRO A 136 16.83 16.20 -14.71
C PRO A 136 15.51 16.36 -15.46
N GLY A 137 14.78 15.26 -15.64
CA GLY A 137 13.47 15.27 -16.28
C GLY A 137 12.58 14.13 -15.82
N VAL A 138 11.33 14.44 -15.46
CA VAL A 138 10.32 13.43 -15.14
C VAL A 138 9.72 12.86 -16.42
N TYR A 139 9.78 11.54 -16.56
CA TYR A 139 9.17 10.77 -17.64
C TYR A 139 8.12 9.82 -17.06
N ASP A 140 6.87 10.26 -17.09
CA ASP A 140 5.73 9.50 -16.59
C ASP A 140 4.50 9.58 -17.52
N GLY A 141 3.39 9.00 -17.09
CA GLY A 141 2.12 9.02 -17.84
C GLY A 141 1.57 10.44 -18.07
N ASP A 142 1.91 11.40 -17.20
CA ASP A 142 1.40 12.78 -17.25
C ASP A 142 2.31 13.69 -18.08
N THR A 143 3.50 13.19 -18.48
CA THR A 143 4.49 13.95 -19.24
C THR A 143 4.00 14.25 -20.67
N PRO A 144 3.86 15.54 -21.05
CA PRO A 144 3.40 15.94 -22.38
C PRO A 144 4.28 15.40 -23.52
N THR A 145 3.68 15.10 -24.68
CA THR A 145 4.37 14.52 -25.84
C THR A 145 5.61 15.32 -26.29
N ALA A 146 5.52 16.66 -26.30
CA ALA A 146 6.65 17.52 -26.65
C ALA A 146 7.82 17.37 -25.66
N GLN A 147 7.52 17.30 -24.35
CA GLN A 147 8.51 17.14 -23.29
C GLN A 147 9.16 15.74 -23.33
N ARG A 148 8.41 14.69 -23.68
CA ARG A 148 8.95 13.33 -23.85
C ARG A 148 10.08 13.26 -24.88
N ARG A 149 9.98 14.01 -25.99
CA ARG A 149 11.04 14.06 -27.02
C ARG A 149 12.30 14.73 -26.48
N ARG A 150 12.15 15.84 -25.76
CA ARG A 150 13.26 16.59 -25.16
C ARG A 150 13.99 15.77 -24.10
N ILE A 151 13.25 15.15 -23.17
CA ILE A 151 13.84 14.33 -22.09
C ILE A 151 14.71 13.21 -22.67
N LYS A 152 14.21 12.46 -23.66
CA LYS A 152 14.98 11.39 -24.31
C LYS A 152 16.27 11.88 -24.98
N ALA A 153 16.29 13.13 -25.44
CA ALA A 153 17.42 13.68 -26.17
C ALA A 153 18.47 14.33 -25.26
N GLU A 154 18.03 14.95 -24.15
CA GLU A 154 18.87 15.87 -23.36
C GLU A 154 19.05 15.47 -21.90
N ALA A 155 18.12 14.70 -21.31
CA ALA A 155 18.14 14.45 -19.87
C ALA A 155 19.22 13.43 -19.51
N ASN A 156 19.99 13.74 -18.46
CA ASN A 156 20.93 12.80 -17.87
C ASN A 156 20.40 12.14 -16.59
N LEU A 157 19.49 12.80 -15.88
CA LEU A 157 18.73 12.20 -14.78
C LEU A 157 17.29 12.01 -15.23
N VAL A 158 16.83 10.77 -15.33
CA VAL A 158 15.45 10.46 -15.72
C VAL A 158 14.70 9.98 -14.49
N LEU A 159 13.69 10.73 -14.07
CA LEU A 159 12.83 10.38 -12.94
C LEU A 159 11.55 9.75 -13.47
N SER A 160 11.21 8.56 -13.00
CA SER A 160 10.08 7.78 -13.51
C SER A 160 9.46 6.91 -12.41
N ASN A 161 8.63 5.95 -12.81
CA ASN A 161 8.05 4.92 -11.97
C ASN A 161 8.15 3.56 -12.68
N PRO A 162 8.03 2.44 -11.94
CA PRO A 162 8.11 1.10 -12.53
C PRO A 162 7.10 0.86 -13.66
N ASP A 163 5.91 1.45 -13.56
CA ASP A 163 4.83 1.33 -14.56
C ASP A 163 5.25 1.92 -15.92
N MET A 164 5.90 3.08 -15.90
CA MET A 164 6.37 3.77 -17.11
C MET A 164 7.66 3.17 -17.64
N LEU A 165 8.52 2.67 -16.76
CA LEU A 165 9.65 1.84 -17.16
C LEU A 165 9.17 0.61 -17.94
N HIS A 166 8.17 -0.09 -17.40
CA HIS A 166 7.54 -1.27 -18.00
C HIS A 166 6.84 -0.98 -19.33
N ALA A 167 5.98 0.02 -19.39
CA ALA A 167 5.07 0.22 -20.52
C ALA A 167 5.66 1.06 -21.66
N SER A 168 6.63 1.96 -21.37
CA SER A 168 7.06 3.00 -22.32
C SER A 168 8.57 3.18 -22.48
N ILE A 169 9.40 2.73 -21.54
CA ILE A 169 10.86 2.88 -21.65
C ILE A 169 11.48 1.60 -22.18
N LEU A 170 11.28 0.46 -21.51
CA LEU A 170 11.91 -0.81 -21.88
C LEU A 170 11.46 -1.34 -23.25
N PRO A 171 10.15 -1.43 -23.59
CA PRO A 171 9.71 -1.93 -24.90
C PRO A 171 10.16 -1.06 -26.08
N TYR A 172 10.61 0.17 -25.80
CA TYR A 172 11.11 1.12 -26.78
C TYR A 172 12.57 1.51 -26.50
N HIS A 173 13.35 0.63 -25.88
CA HIS A 173 14.75 0.86 -25.53
C HIS A 173 15.64 1.33 -26.69
N PRO A 174 15.40 1.02 -27.99
CA PRO A 174 16.19 1.60 -29.09
C PRO A 174 16.10 3.13 -29.16
N LYS A 175 14.95 3.70 -28.75
CA LYS A 175 14.76 5.16 -28.64
C LYS A 175 15.51 5.78 -27.46
N TRP A 176 16.05 4.95 -26.57
CA TRP A 176 16.78 5.31 -25.35
C TRP A 176 18.24 4.81 -25.36
N HIS A 177 18.76 4.33 -26.50
CA HIS A 177 20.10 3.73 -26.58
C HIS A 177 21.22 4.61 -26.00
N ARG A 178 21.18 5.94 -26.21
CA ARG A 178 22.16 6.89 -25.64
C ARG A 178 22.10 6.94 -24.12
N PHE A 179 20.92 6.83 -23.55
CA PHE A 179 20.73 6.83 -22.11
C PHE A 179 21.22 5.51 -21.50
N PHE A 180 20.80 4.38 -22.08
CA PHE A 180 21.18 3.06 -21.56
C PHE A 180 22.66 2.76 -21.70
N SER A 181 23.33 3.16 -22.78
CA SER A 181 24.78 2.95 -22.95
C SER A 181 25.65 3.73 -21.95
N GLN A 182 25.09 4.72 -21.25
CA GLN A 182 25.80 5.58 -20.30
C GLN A 182 25.19 5.51 -18.89
N LEU A 183 24.28 4.57 -18.64
CA LEU A 183 23.60 4.42 -17.35
C LEU A 183 24.56 3.89 -16.28
N GLN A 184 24.83 4.72 -15.28
CA GLN A 184 25.73 4.39 -14.18
C GLN A 184 25.01 4.06 -12.88
N PHE A 185 23.83 4.64 -12.66
CA PHE A 185 23.07 4.47 -11.42
C PHE A 185 21.59 4.23 -11.68
N VAL A 186 20.98 3.38 -10.85
CA VAL A 186 19.53 3.21 -10.77
C VAL A 186 19.11 3.40 -9.33
N VAL A 187 18.27 4.42 -9.07
CA VAL A 187 17.68 4.66 -7.76
C VAL A 187 16.35 3.92 -7.68
N VAL A 188 16.14 3.19 -6.59
CA VAL A 188 14.86 2.55 -6.26
C VAL A 188 14.42 3.06 -4.90
N ASP A 189 13.53 4.04 -4.89
CA ASP A 189 13.06 4.66 -3.65
C ASP A 189 11.84 3.91 -3.08
N GLU A 190 11.66 4.04 -1.76
CA GLU A 190 10.58 3.39 -1.01
C GLU A 190 10.43 1.89 -1.29
N VAL A 191 11.53 1.13 -1.27
CA VAL A 191 11.59 -0.29 -1.65
C VAL A 191 10.52 -1.15 -0.96
N HIS A 192 10.24 -0.89 0.32
CA HIS A 192 9.19 -1.57 1.10
C HIS A 192 7.79 -1.53 0.47
N THR A 193 7.52 -0.62 -0.47
CA THR A 193 6.26 -0.55 -1.21
C THR A 193 6.16 -1.62 -2.31
N TYR A 194 7.29 -2.11 -2.82
CA TYR A 194 7.37 -3.12 -3.87
C TYR A 194 7.39 -4.53 -3.28
N ARG A 195 6.27 -4.92 -2.66
CA ARG A 195 6.05 -6.25 -2.07
C ARG A 195 4.81 -6.94 -2.64
N GLY A 196 4.61 -8.21 -2.33
CA GLY A 196 3.53 -9.03 -2.87
C GLY A 196 3.58 -9.11 -4.40
N ILE A 197 2.40 -9.15 -5.03
CA ILE A 197 2.25 -9.20 -6.50
C ILE A 197 2.95 -8.01 -7.18
N LEU A 198 2.79 -6.79 -6.65
CA LEU A 198 3.47 -5.60 -7.20
C LEU A 198 4.99 -5.79 -7.18
N GLY A 199 5.53 -6.30 -6.06
CA GLY A 199 6.95 -6.63 -5.94
C GLY A 199 7.40 -7.64 -6.99
N ALA A 200 6.62 -8.70 -7.24
CA ALA A 200 6.95 -9.73 -8.24
C ALA A 200 7.03 -9.14 -9.66
N HIS A 201 6.06 -8.28 -10.00
CA HIS A 201 6.06 -7.53 -11.24
C HIS A 201 7.28 -6.60 -11.36
N VAL A 202 7.55 -5.81 -10.32
CA VAL A 202 8.69 -4.88 -10.30
C VAL A 202 10.02 -5.62 -10.39
N ALA A 203 10.19 -6.76 -9.71
CA ALA A 203 11.39 -7.58 -9.83
C ALA A 203 11.64 -8.02 -11.28
N CYS A 204 10.60 -8.49 -11.98
CA CYS A 204 10.68 -8.83 -13.39
C CYS A 204 11.02 -7.62 -14.28
N VAL A 205 10.46 -6.45 -13.98
CA VAL A 205 10.79 -5.20 -14.68
C VAL A 205 12.25 -4.79 -14.47
N LEU A 206 12.79 -4.93 -13.26
CA LEU A 206 14.18 -4.62 -12.96
C LEU A 206 15.14 -5.60 -13.64
N ARG A 207 14.79 -6.89 -13.73
CA ARG A 207 15.57 -7.87 -14.50
C ARG A 207 15.57 -7.56 -16.00
N ARG A 208 14.42 -7.15 -16.57
CA ARG A 208 14.36 -6.63 -17.94
C ARG A 208 15.25 -5.41 -18.15
N LEU A 209 15.22 -4.47 -17.19
CA LEU A 209 16.13 -3.32 -17.20
C LEU A 209 17.59 -3.76 -17.23
N LEU A 210 17.99 -4.71 -16.39
CA LEU A 210 19.36 -5.24 -16.36
C LEU A 210 19.77 -5.84 -17.71
N ARG A 211 18.90 -6.65 -18.33
CA ARG A 211 19.13 -7.21 -19.68
C ARG A 211 19.35 -6.13 -20.73
N VAL A 212 18.50 -5.10 -20.71
CA VAL A 212 18.61 -3.97 -21.64
C VAL A 212 19.91 -3.19 -21.39
N CYS A 213 20.30 -2.97 -20.13
CA CYS A 213 21.57 -2.30 -19.80
C CYS A 213 22.77 -3.11 -20.31
N GLN A 214 22.77 -4.42 -20.05
CA GLN A 214 23.81 -5.34 -20.52
C GLN A 214 23.93 -5.34 -22.05
N HIS A 215 22.80 -5.34 -22.77
CA HIS A 215 22.78 -5.23 -24.24
C HIS A 215 23.47 -3.96 -24.74
N TYR A 216 23.33 -2.84 -24.01
CA TYR A 216 24.00 -1.58 -24.33
C TYR A 216 25.39 -1.43 -23.70
N GLY A 217 25.90 -2.44 -22.99
CA GLY A 217 27.23 -2.46 -22.37
C GLY A 217 27.34 -1.70 -21.05
N SER A 218 26.21 -1.39 -20.39
CA SER A 218 26.22 -0.71 -19.10
C SER A 218 25.86 -1.64 -17.94
N HIS A 219 26.50 -1.39 -16.78
CA HIS A 219 26.30 -2.12 -15.55
C HIS A 219 26.06 -1.12 -14.40
N PRO A 220 24.82 -0.61 -14.27
CA PRO A 220 24.53 0.40 -13.27
C PRO A 220 24.55 -0.17 -11.85
N VAL A 221 24.91 0.70 -10.91
CA VAL A 221 24.85 0.46 -9.46
C VAL A 221 23.47 0.85 -8.95
N PHE A 222 22.86 -0.01 -8.14
CA PHE A 222 21.56 0.24 -7.51
C PHE A 222 21.73 0.97 -6.19
N LEU A 223 21.07 2.12 -6.08
CA LEU A 223 21.02 2.93 -4.88
C LEU A 223 19.58 2.93 -4.36
N ALA A 224 19.28 1.99 -3.47
CA ALA A 224 17.93 1.79 -2.98
C ALA A 224 17.70 2.50 -1.63
N ALA A 225 16.46 2.89 -1.36
CA ALA A 225 16.08 3.50 -0.10
C ALA A 225 14.76 2.91 0.41
N SER A 226 14.66 2.69 1.71
CA SER A 226 13.47 2.10 2.33
C SER A 226 13.17 2.75 3.68
N ALA A 227 11.90 2.69 4.09
CA ALA A 227 11.53 2.80 5.48
C ALA A 227 11.97 1.55 6.26
N THR A 228 11.97 1.66 7.59
CA THR A 228 12.29 0.55 8.51
C THR A 228 11.25 -0.57 8.36
N ILE A 229 11.71 -1.71 7.85
CA ILE A 229 10.99 -3.00 7.79
C ILE A 229 11.89 -4.09 8.40
N ALA A 230 11.38 -5.28 8.70
CA ALA A 230 12.19 -6.35 9.31
C ALA A 230 13.31 -6.87 8.39
N ASN A 231 13.06 -6.98 7.08
CA ASN A 231 13.96 -7.65 6.12
C ASN A 231 14.31 -6.79 4.88
N PRO A 232 14.81 -5.55 5.04
CA PRO A 232 15.05 -4.63 3.92
C PRO A 232 16.13 -5.13 2.96
N GLY A 233 17.21 -5.73 3.47
CA GLY A 233 18.26 -6.33 2.65
C GLY A 233 17.76 -7.49 1.80
N GLU A 234 17.04 -8.42 2.42
CA GLU A 234 16.46 -9.58 1.73
C GLU A 234 15.46 -9.16 0.64
N LEU A 235 14.52 -8.28 0.98
CA LEU A 235 13.54 -7.75 0.03
C LEU A 235 14.24 -7.12 -1.18
N THR A 236 15.20 -6.25 -0.92
CA THR A 236 15.91 -5.53 -1.99
C THR A 236 16.72 -6.51 -2.84
N ALA A 237 17.44 -7.45 -2.22
CA ALA A 237 18.22 -8.45 -2.95
C ALA A 237 17.35 -9.31 -3.87
N ARG A 238 16.17 -9.75 -3.39
CA ARG A 238 15.20 -10.50 -4.20
C ARG A 238 14.61 -9.67 -5.35
N LEU A 239 14.30 -8.39 -5.11
CA LEU A 239 13.81 -7.48 -6.16
C LEU A 239 14.84 -7.26 -7.26
N LEU A 240 16.12 -7.11 -6.90
CA LEU A 240 17.20 -6.84 -7.85
C LEU A 240 17.76 -8.12 -8.50
N GLY A 241 17.64 -9.26 -7.82
CA GLY A 241 18.38 -10.49 -8.17
C GLY A 241 19.89 -10.37 -7.93
N ARG A 242 20.31 -9.53 -6.98
CA ARG A 242 21.72 -9.20 -6.66
C ARG A 242 21.90 -9.00 -5.17
N ASP A 243 23.11 -9.23 -4.67
CA ASP A 243 23.45 -8.90 -3.29
C ASP A 243 23.46 -7.39 -3.07
N VAL A 244 23.01 -6.94 -1.90
CA VAL A 244 22.99 -5.53 -1.53
C VAL A 244 23.59 -5.31 -0.15
N GLN A 245 24.28 -4.19 0.02
CA GLN A 245 24.72 -3.75 1.33
C GLN A 245 23.61 -2.99 2.05
N VAL A 246 23.24 -3.44 3.24
CA VAL A 246 22.27 -2.75 4.11
C VAL A 246 22.98 -1.65 4.90
N ILE A 247 22.42 -0.45 4.88
CA ILE A 247 22.90 0.72 5.63
C ILE A 247 21.77 1.16 6.57
N ASP A 248 21.84 0.75 7.83
CA ASP A 248 20.84 0.99 8.88
C ASP A 248 21.35 1.82 10.07
N ASN A 249 22.57 2.36 9.94
CA ASN A 249 23.23 3.22 10.92
C ASN A 249 22.69 4.67 10.89
N ASP A 250 21.37 4.85 11.08
CA ASP A 250 20.68 6.14 11.06
C ASP A 250 21.37 7.14 12.01
N GLY A 251 22.06 8.11 11.40
CA GLY A 251 22.79 9.18 12.09
C GLY A 251 22.03 10.51 12.18
N ALA A 252 20.78 10.57 11.74
CA ALA A 252 20.04 11.83 11.75
C ALA A 252 19.60 12.23 13.18
N PRO A 253 19.59 13.53 13.51
CA PRO A 253 19.06 14.02 14.77
C PRO A 253 17.55 13.81 14.84
N ARG A 254 17.03 13.66 16.05
CA ARG A 254 15.59 13.52 16.30
C ARG A 254 15.20 14.31 17.53
N GLY A 255 14.15 15.12 17.44
CA GLY A 255 13.53 15.77 18.60
C GLY A 255 12.71 14.79 19.45
N THR A 256 12.38 15.17 20.68
CA THR A 256 11.51 14.36 21.55
C THR A 256 10.16 14.13 20.87
N LYS A 257 9.67 12.89 20.88
CA LYS A 257 8.33 12.56 20.35
C LYS A 257 7.50 11.92 21.44
N TYR A 258 6.31 12.46 21.68
CA TYR A 258 5.31 11.81 22.53
C TYR A 258 4.40 10.97 21.64
N PHE A 259 4.33 9.67 21.91
CA PHE A 259 3.42 8.75 21.24
C PHE A 259 2.29 8.38 22.20
N VAL A 260 1.09 8.88 21.93
CA VAL A 260 -0.11 8.68 22.74
C VAL A 260 -0.99 7.61 22.09
N MET A 261 -1.36 6.60 22.85
CA MET A 261 -2.47 5.71 22.51
C MET A 261 -3.72 6.22 23.19
N TRP A 262 -4.72 6.55 22.38
CA TRP A 262 -5.94 7.23 22.78
C TRP A 262 -7.14 6.31 22.62
N ASN A 263 -7.83 6.01 23.72
CA ASN A 263 -9.08 5.26 23.71
C ASN A 263 -10.26 6.21 23.89
N PRO A 264 -11.15 6.37 22.90
CA PRO A 264 -12.36 7.16 23.08
C PRO A 264 -13.15 6.72 24.32
N SER A 265 -13.85 7.64 24.97
CA SER A 265 -14.58 7.31 26.19
C SER A 265 -15.67 6.26 25.89
N PRO A 266 -16.09 5.44 26.87
CA PRO A 266 -17.27 4.58 26.71
C PRO A 266 -18.48 5.37 26.22
N ALA A 267 -19.31 4.77 25.36
CA ALA A 267 -20.52 5.41 24.85
C ALA A 267 -21.56 5.59 25.98
N ASP A 268 -21.67 4.58 26.85
CA ASP A 268 -22.50 4.57 28.06
C ASP A 268 -21.74 3.87 29.20
N LYS A 269 -22.20 4.04 30.46
CA LYS A 269 -21.51 3.52 31.67
C LYS A 269 -21.25 2.00 31.66
N ASP A 270 -22.10 1.22 30.98
CA ASP A 270 -22.02 -0.24 30.91
C ASP A 270 -21.81 -0.78 29.48
N SER A 271 -21.48 0.10 28.53
CA SER A 271 -21.31 -0.28 27.13
C SER A 271 -19.87 -0.66 26.81
N LEU A 272 -19.69 -1.82 26.15
CA LEU A 272 -18.42 -2.18 25.51
C LEU A 272 -18.12 -1.29 24.28
N ALA A 273 -19.14 -0.62 23.72
CA ALA A 273 -18.96 0.31 22.62
C ALA A 273 -18.44 1.65 23.16
N ARG A 274 -17.48 2.21 22.45
CA ARG A 274 -16.87 3.51 22.71
C ARG A 274 -17.39 4.54 21.74
N ARG A 275 -17.23 5.81 22.13
CA ARG A 275 -17.54 6.97 21.29
C ARG A 275 -16.68 6.96 20.02
N SER A 276 -17.10 7.79 19.07
CA SER A 276 -16.45 7.89 17.75
C SER A 276 -14.98 8.32 17.88
N ALA A 277 -14.10 7.56 17.23
CA ALA A 277 -12.69 7.96 17.11
C ALA A 277 -12.55 9.19 16.22
N THR A 278 -13.41 9.33 15.21
CA THR A 278 -13.47 10.52 14.34
C THR A 278 -13.81 11.79 15.14
N ASP A 279 -14.71 11.73 16.12
CA ASP A 279 -15.07 12.90 16.94
C ASP A 279 -13.91 13.35 17.83
N ASP A 280 -13.22 12.40 18.45
CA ASP A 280 -12.02 12.71 19.25
C ASP A 280 -10.88 13.22 18.36
N ALA A 281 -10.76 12.69 17.12
CA ALA A 281 -9.81 13.21 16.14
C ALA A 281 -10.13 14.67 15.76
N VAL A 282 -11.41 15.00 15.51
CA VAL A 282 -11.87 16.37 15.25
C VAL A 282 -11.53 17.27 16.44
N TRP A 283 -11.79 16.83 17.67
CA TRP A 283 -11.46 17.60 18.87
C TRP A 283 -9.95 17.88 18.99
N LEU A 284 -9.12 16.84 18.86
CA LEU A 284 -7.66 16.98 18.91
C LEU A 284 -7.15 17.89 17.79
N MET A 285 -7.68 17.71 16.57
CA MET A 285 -7.33 18.51 15.40
C MET A 285 -7.67 19.99 15.60
N SER A 286 -8.91 20.31 15.97
CA SER A 286 -9.34 21.69 16.23
C SER A 286 -8.52 22.34 17.34
N THR A 287 -8.26 21.61 18.43
CA THR A 287 -7.50 22.15 19.56
C THR A 287 -6.03 22.40 19.19
N ALA A 288 -5.40 21.50 18.42
CA ALA A 288 -4.04 21.67 17.95
C ALA A 288 -3.92 22.90 17.04
N ILE A 289 -4.82 23.06 16.08
CA ILE A 289 -4.84 24.19 15.14
C ILE A 289 -5.06 25.52 15.86
N GLN A 290 -5.98 25.56 16.83
CA GLN A 290 -6.23 26.76 17.65
C GLN A 290 -5.04 27.16 18.53
N ARG A 291 -4.14 26.21 18.82
CA ARG A 291 -2.90 26.44 19.58
C ARG A 291 -1.66 26.61 18.69
N ASP A 292 -1.89 27.04 17.45
CA ASP A 292 -0.81 27.29 16.50
C ASP A 292 0.02 26.02 16.20
N GLY A 293 -0.58 24.84 16.33
CA GLY A 293 -0.02 23.58 15.84
C GLY A 293 -0.40 23.33 14.38
N GLN A 294 0.51 22.74 13.61
CA GLN A 294 0.19 22.16 12.30
C GLN A 294 -0.07 20.67 12.46
N ALA A 295 -1.29 20.23 12.11
CA ALA A 295 -1.77 18.89 12.39
C ALA A 295 -2.10 18.11 11.10
N LEU A 296 -1.89 16.79 11.13
CA LEU A 296 -2.30 15.88 10.06
C LEU A 296 -3.06 14.71 10.64
N ALA A 297 -4.27 14.46 10.16
CA ALA A 297 -5.08 13.33 10.55
C ALA A 297 -5.07 12.25 9.45
N PHE A 298 -4.51 11.08 9.72
CA PHE A 298 -4.62 9.90 8.87
C PHE A 298 -5.88 9.12 9.19
N THR A 299 -6.58 8.68 8.14
CA THR A 299 -7.82 7.91 8.24
C THR A 299 -7.76 6.68 7.32
N ARG A 300 -8.50 5.62 7.67
CA ARG A 300 -8.53 4.37 6.88
C ARG A 300 -9.32 4.49 5.57
N THR A 301 -10.31 5.37 5.51
CA THR A 301 -11.24 5.44 4.37
C THR A 301 -11.34 6.86 3.81
N ARG A 302 -11.63 6.95 2.50
CA ARG A 302 -11.84 8.24 1.82
C ARG A 302 -12.97 9.03 2.47
N GLN A 303 -14.03 8.35 2.89
CA GLN A 303 -15.17 8.97 3.58
C GLN A 303 -14.77 9.55 4.95
N ALA A 304 -13.99 8.82 5.75
CA ALA A 304 -13.53 9.31 7.05
C ALA A 304 -12.66 10.58 6.93
N ALA A 305 -11.75 10.65 5.94
CA ALA A 305 -10.95 11.85 5.68
C ALA A 305 -11.84 13.10 5.43
N GLU A 306 -12.89 12.94 4.63
CA GLU A 306 -13.83 14.02 4.31
C GLU A 306 -14.68 14.41 5.53
N LEU A 307 -15.09 13.45 6.35
CA LEU A 307 -15.84 13.68 7.59
C LEU A 307 -15.00 14.43 8.64
N VAL A 308 -13.74 14.02 8.89
CA VAL A 308 -12.82 14.73 9.79
C VAL A 308 -12.63 16.17 9.31
N ASN A 309 -12.38 16.37 8.01
CA ASN A 309 -12.24 17.71 7.44
C ASN A 309 -13.48 18.57 7.67
N ARG A 310 -14.66 18.07 7.26
CA ARG A 310 -15.93 18.79 7.38
C ARG A 310 -16.25 19.13 8.83
N TYR A 311 -16.20 18.16 9.74
CA TYR A 311 -16.55 18.37 11.14
C TYR A 311 -15.56 19.30 11.86
N THR A 312 -14.28 19.28 11.49
CA THR A 312 -13.31 20.26 12.01
C THR A 312 -13.64 21.66 11.51
N GLN A 313 -13.99 21.83 10.23
CA GLN A 313 -14.42 23.11 9.68
C GLN A 313 -15.70 23.62 10.35
N ASP A 314 -16.68 22.73 10.56
CA ASP A 314 -17.94 23.05 11.24
C ASP A 314 -17.69 23.52 12.68
N TYR A 315 -16.89 22.78 13.45
CA TYR A 315 -16.49 23.18 14.80
C TYR A 315 -15.77 24.54 14.83
N LEU A 316 -14.81 24.76 13.93
CA LEU A 316 -14.10 26.04 13.84
C LEU A 316 -15.05 27.19 13.46
N ARG A 317 -16.05 26.92 12.61
CA ARG A 317 -17.06 27.92 12.19
C ARG A 317 -18.00 28.28 13.33
N GLU A 318 -18.44 27.30 14.13
CA GLU A 318 -19.24 27.54 15.34
C GLU A 318 -18.49 28.42 16.35
N GLN A 319 -17.17 28.25 16.44
CA GLN A 319 -16.29 29.09 17.28
C GLN A 319 -15.90 30.42 16.62
N HIS A 320 -16.44 30.75 15.43
CA HIS A 320 -16.11 31.94 14.65
C HIS A 320 -14.59 32.10 14.40
N SER A 321 -13.87 30.98 14.30
CA SER A 321 -12.43 30.98 14.11
C SER A 321 -12.05 31.39 12.68
N PRO A 322 -11.05 32.26 12.48
CA PRO A 322 -10.53 32.57 11.15
C PRO A 322 -9.79 31.38 10.50
N LEU A 323 -9.59 30.28 11.23
CA LEU A 323 -8.81 29.13 10.80
C LEU A 323 -9.63 28.10 9.99
N VAL A 324 -10.94 28.33 9.77
CA VAL A 324 -11.82 27.41 9.02
C VAL A 324 -11.24 27.06 7.65
N ASP A 325 -10.76 28.07 6.91
CA ASP A 325 -10.24 27.89 5.55
C ASP A 325 -8.85 27.25 5.50
N THR A 326 -8.23 27.02 6.66
CA THR A 326 -6.90 26.38 6.78
C THR A 326 -6.97 24.86 6.94
N MET A 327 -8.19 24.29 6.88
CA MET A 327 -8.46 22.85 6.88
C MET A 327 -8.78 22.35 5.46
N ARG A 328 -8.17 21.22 5.06
CA ARG A 328 -8.49 20.51 3.81
C ARG A 328 -8.51 19.00 4.01
N ALA A 329 -9.26 18.28 3.18
CA ALA A 329 -9.08 16.83 3.01
C ALA A 329 -8.06 16.52 1.91
N TYR A 330 -7.39 15.36 1.96
CA TYR A 330 -6.45 14.90 0.92
C TYR A 330 -6.61 13.40 0.64
N ARG A 331 -6.82 13.03 -0.62
CA ARG A 331 -6.95 11.62 -1.03
C ARG A 331 -6.61 11.42 -2.51
N GLY A 332 -6.23 10.20 -2.88
CA GLY A 332 -5.76 9.87 -4.23
C GLY A 332 -6.77 10.12 -5.37
N GLY A 333 -8.08 10.19 -5.07
CA GLY A 333 -9.13 10.47 -6.06
C GLY A 333 -9.24 11.93 -6.51
N TYR A 334 -8.58 12.86 -5.80
CA TYR A 334 -8.52 14.26 -6.20
C TYR A 334 -7.73 14.47 -7.48
N LEU A 335 -8.04 15.55 -8.19
CA LEU A 335 -7.30 15.91 -9.38
C LEU A 335 -5.82 16.18 -9.06
N PRO A 336 -4.89 15.87 -9.99
CA PRO A 336 -3.47 16.12 -9.76
C PRO A 336 -3.14 17.58 -9.39
N GLN A 337 -3.86 18.55 -9.96
CA GLN A 337 -3.64 19.97 -9.67
C GLN A 337 -4.08 20.35 -8.25
N GLU A 338 -5.25 19.86 -7.80
CA GLU A 338 -5.72 20.08 -6.42
C GLU A 338 -4.76 19.47 -5.39
N ARG A 339 -4.30 18.23 -5.62
CA ARG A 339 -3.36 17.58 -4.69
C ARG A 339 -2.08 18.39 -4.54
N ARG A 340 -1.50 18.85 -5.66
CA ARG A 340 -0.29 19.71 -5.65
C ARG A 340 -0.54 21.02 -4.90
N GLN A 341 -1.70 21.63 -5.07
CA GLN A 341 -2.04 22.87 -4.35
C GLN A 341 -2.10 22.63 -2.84
N ILE A 342 -2.78 21.56 -2.40
CA ILE A 342 -2.87 21.19 -0.98
C ILE A 342 -1.49 20.88 -0.39
N GLU A 343 -0.66 20.12 -1.11
CA GLU A 343 0.72 19.81 -0.70
C GLU A 343 1.55 21.08 -0.53
N GLN A 344 1.47 22.01 -1.49
CA GLN A 344 2.17 23.30 -1.43
C GLN A 344 1.67 24.19 -0.28
N ASP A 345 0.36 24.25 -0.07
CA ASP A 345 -0.23 25.05 1.00
C ASP A 345 0.08 24.48 2.39
N LEU A 346 0.14 23.15 2.51
CA LEU A 346 0.58 22.47 3.72
C LEU A 346 2.06 22.73 4.00
N PHE A 347 2.93 22.54 3.01
CA PHE A 347 4.36 22.82 3.13
C PHE A 347 4.64 24.28 3.51
N ALA A 348 3.91 25.23 2.90
CA ALA A 348 4.06 26.66 3.16
C ALA A 348 3.41 27.13 4.49
N GLY A 349 2.79 26.24 5.25
CA GLY A 349 2.11 26.59 6.51
C GLY A 349 0.79 27.36 6.33
N ARG A 350 0.28 27.49 5.10
CA ARG A 350 -1.03 28.12 4.81
C ARG A 350 -2.19 27.22 5.28
N LEU A 351 -2.01 25.90 5.20
CA LEU A 351 -2.91 24.94 5.84
C LEU A 351 -2.38 24.60 7.23
N ARG A 352 -3.24 24.76 8.24
CA ARG A 352 -2.95 24.36 9.62
C ARG A 352 -3.37 22.94 9.88
N GLY A 353 -4.26 22.39 9.06
CA GLY A 353 -4.66 21.02 9.17
C GLY A 353 -5.06 20.33 7.88
N VAL A 354 -4.68 19.06 7.76
CA VAL A 354 -5.10 18.20 6.66
C VAL A 354 -5.60 16.86 7.19
N ALA A 355 -6.76 16.41 6.71
CA ALA A 355 -7.25 15.05 6.94
C ALA A 355 -7.03 14.20 5.68
N ALA A 356 -6.27 13.12 5.79
CA ALA A 356 -5.81 12.34 4.65
C ALA A 356 -6.05 10.84 4.80
N THR A 357 -6.08 10.12 3.69
CA THR A 357 -5.88 8.66 3.70
C THR A 357 -4.38 8.34 3.76
N ASN A 358 -3.99 7.08 3.54
CA ASN A 358 -2.59 6.69 3.32
C ASN A 358 -1.91 7.37 2.10
N ALA A 359 -2.61 8.25 1.36
CA ALA A 359 -2.04 8.95 0.22
C ALA A 359 -0.92 9.94 0.61
N LEU A 360 -0.89 10.42 1.85
CA LEU A 360 0.23 11.20 2.43
C LEU A 360 1.18 10.35 3.30
N GLU A 361 0.98 9.03 3.36
CA GLU A 361 1.87 8.12 4.09
C GLU A 361 3.23 8.04 3.43
N LEU A 362 3.29 8.17 2.10
CA LEU A 362 4.49 7.97 1.28
C LEU A 362 4.94 9.25 0.58
N GLY A 363 6.26 9.47 0.56
CA GLY A 363 6.93 10.19 -0.52
C GLY A 363 6.66 11.67 -0.79
N VAL A 364 5.81 12.39 -0.08
CA VAL A 364 5.68 13.85 -0.28
C VAL A 364 6.35 14.59 0.87
N ASP A 365 7.21 15.57 0.56
CA ASP A 365 7.66 16.52 1.56
C ASP A 365 6.55 17.52 1.89
N ILE A 366 5.84 17.24 2.97
CA ILE A 366 4.76 18.09 3.49
C ILE A 366 5.24 19.06 4.57
N GLY A 367 6.55 19.23 4.73
CA GLY A 367 7.15 20.07 5.77
C GLY A 367 7.14 19.41 7.15
N SER A 368 7.43 20.20 8.19
CA SER A 368 7.46 19.72 9.58
C SER A 368 6.12 19.92 10.27
N LEU A 369 5.41 18.82 10.55
CA LEU A 369 4.17 18.85 11.32
C LEU A 369 4.44 18.75 12.82
N ASP A 370 3.61 19.41 13.63
CA ASP A 370 3.65 19.30 15.09
C ASP A 370 2.91 18.03 15.58
N VAL A 371 1.77 17.72 14.96
CA VAL A 371 0.84 16.66 15.42
C VAL A 371 0.46 15.71 14.29
N ALA A 372 0.64 14.41 14.51
CA ALA A 372 0.07 13.35 13.68
C ALA A 372 -1.05 12.63 14.44
N ILE A 373 -2.24 12.58 13.88
CA ILE A 373 -3.44 11.95 14.46
C ILE A 373 -3.77 10.74 13.58
N LEU A 374 -3.66 9.53 14.10
CA LEU A 374 -3.94 8.30 13.37
C LEU A 374 -5.31 7.80 13.84
N VAL A 375 -6.33 8.01 13.02
CA VAL A 375 -7.70 7.55 13.28
C VAL A 375 -7.79 6.09 12.88
N ASN A 376 -7.87 5.22 13.90
CA ASN A 376 -7.73 3.78 13.84
C ASN A 376 -6.32 3.27 13.55
N TYR A 377 -6.09 1.99 13.84
CA TYR A 377 -4.87 1.31 13.43
C TYR A 377 -4.76 1.23 11.89
N PRO A 378 -3.65 1.71 11.28
CA PRO A 378 -3.44 1.67 9.83
C PRO A 378 -3.42 0.27 9.20
N GLY A 379 -3.36 -0.78 10.02
CA GLY A 379 -3.35 -2.18 9.60
C GLY A 379 -1.99 -2.85 9.74
N THR A 380 -0.90 -2.08 9.78
CA THR A 380 0.46 -2.58 10.06
C THR A 380 1.21 -1.65 11.01
N ILE A 381 2.15 -2.20 11.77
CA ILE A 381 3.06 -1.47 12.66
C ILE A 381 3.95 -0.57 11.81
N ALA A 382 4.47 -1.08 10.68
CA ALA A 382 5.24 -0.28 9.73
C ALA A 382 4.50 0.99 9.26
N SER A 383 3.26 0.87 8.79
CA SER A 383 2.45 2.03 8.37
C SER A 383 2.17 2.99 9.53
N THR A 384 1.95 2.46 10.75
CA THR A 384 1.75 3.29 11.94
C THR A 384 2.96 4.19 12.22
N TRP A 385 4.17 3.62 12.16
CA TRP A 385 5.40 4.39 12.35
C TRP A 385 5.68 5.38 11.21
N GLN A 386 5.35 5.02 9.97
CA GLN A 386 5.49 5.94 8.84
C GLN A 386 4.57 7.15 8.96
N GLN A 387 3.31 6.93 9.33
CA GLN A 387 2.34 7.99 9.57
C GLN A 387 2.72 8.85 10.78
N ALA A 388 3.13 8.24 11.91
CA ALA A 388 3.61 8.95 13.08
C ALA A 388 4.93 9.72 12.83
N GLY A 389 5.74 9.26 11.89
CA GLY A 389 6.97 9.91 11.43
C GLY A 389 6.75 11.14 10.55
N ARG A 390 5.50 11.47 10.20
CA ARG A 390 5.17 12.71 9.48
C ARG A 390 5.21 13.94 10.40
N SER A 391 5.04 13.76 11.71
CA SER A 391 5.34 14.80 12.71
C SER A 391 6.79 14.74 13.18
N GLY A 392 7.36 15.88 13.59
CA GLY A 392 8.69 15.92 14.24
C GLY A 392 9.90 15.87 13.32
N ARG A 393 9.84 16.52 12.15
CA ARG A 393 10.97 16.63 11.20
C ARG A 393 12.08 17.62 11.62
N ARG A 394 12.01 18.19 12.83
CA ARG A 394 12.99 19.13 13.41
C ARG A 394 13.42 18.62 14.78
N GLN A 395 14.45 19.22 15.38
CA GLN A 395 14.85 18.96 16.78
C GLN A 395 13.80 19.43 17.82
N THR A 396 12.62 19.88 17.37
CA THR A 396 11.50 20.29 18.21
C THR A 396 10.68 19.11 18.68
N GLU A 397 9.94 19.29 19.78
CA GLU A 397 8.99 18.29 20.25
C GLU A 397 7.90 18.02 19.21
N SER A 398 7.38 16.80 19.18
CA SER A 398 6.25 16.41 18.32
C SER A 398 5.31 15.43 19.00
N LEU A 399 4.07 15.41 18.53
CA LEU A 399 3.03 14.51 19.01
C LEU A 399 2.59 13.54 17.91
N ALA A 400 2.41 12.28 18.28
CA ALA A 400 1.67 11.30 17.50
C ALA A 400 0.59 10.70 18.39
N VAL A 401 -0.66 10.67 17.91
CA VAL A 401 -1.81 10.12 18.64
C VAL A 401 -2.43 9.00 17.81
N LEU A 402 -2.41 7.76 18.32
CA LEU A 402 -3.14 6.64 17.74
C LEU A 402 -4.50 6.51 18.44
N LEU A 403 -5.58 6.84 17.74
CA LEU A 403 -6.95 6.73 18.24
C LEU A 403 -7.52 5.35 17.92
N ALA A 404 -7.90 4.63 18.96
CA ALA A 404 -8.56 3.34 18.81
C ALA A 404 -10.02 3.50 18.39
N GLY A 405 -10.45 2.76 17.37
CA GLY A 405 -11.88 2.54 17.13
C GLY A 405 -12.46 1.42 17.97
N ASN A 406 -13.69 1.04 17.64
CA ASN A 406 -14.37 -0.12 18.21
C ASN A 406 -13.93 -1.45 17.61
N ASP A 407 -13.00 -1.44 16.64
CA ASP A 407 -12.42 -2.65 16.10
C ASP A 407 -11.63 -3.41 17.18
N PRO A 408 -11.73 -4.75 17.25
CA PRO A 408 -11.06 -5.50 18.30
C PRO A 408 -9.54 -5.34 18.31
N VAL A 409 -8.95 -5.03 17.15
CA VAL A 409 -7.49 -4.86 17.01
C VAL A 409 -7.01 -3.59 17.63
N ASP A 410 -7.68 -2.50 17.31
CA ASP A 410 -7.47 -1.21 17.95
C ASP A 410 -7.59 -1.36 19.47
N GLN A 411 -8.66 -2.00 19.95
CA GLN A 411 -8.88 -2.21 21.38
C GLN A 411 -7.83 -3.11 22.04
N TYR A 412 -7.32 -4.13 21.33
CA TYR A 412 -6.27 -4.99 21.85
C TYR A 412 -4.91 -4.27 21.94
N LEU A 413 -4.50 -3.57 20.88
CA LEU A 413 -3.23 -2.80 20.87
C LEU A 413 -3.19 -1.79 22.02
N LEU A 414 -4.33 -1.20 22.36
CA LEU A 414 -4.44 -0.28 23.50
C LEU A 414 -4.35 -0.96 24.88
N ARG A 415 -4.86 -2.19 25.01
CA ARG A 415 -4.74 -2.96 26.27
C ARG A 415 -3.34 -3.55 26.44
N HIS A 416 -2.61 -3.72 25.34
CA HIS A 416 -1.28 -4.32 25.30
C HIS A 416 -0.27 -3.39 24.60
N PRO A 417 0.00 -2.19 25.13
CA PRO A 417 0.90 -1.23 24.49
C PRO A 417 2.32 -1.78 24.29
N ASP A 418 2.81 -2.60 25.22
CA ASP A 418 4.14 -3.21 25.13
C ASP A 418 4.27 -4.11 23.89
N TYR A 419 3.19 -4.79 23.49
CA TYR A 419 3.17 -5.56 22.25
C TYR A 419 3.47 -4.66 21.05
N PHE A 420 2.81 -3.51 20.94
CA PHE A 420 3.00 -2.59 19.82
C PHE A 420 4.44 -2.04 19.74
N PHE A 421 5.03 -1.71 20.89
CA PHE A 421 6.39 -1.12 20.91
C PHE A 421 7.53 -2.14 20.92
N ALA A 422 7.27 -3.40 21.28
CA ALA A 422 8.29 -4.45 21.27
C ALA A 422 8.46 -5.13 19.91
N GLN A 423 7.44 -5.08 19.04
CA GLN A 423 7.47 -5.74 17.74
C GLN A 423 8.40 -5.03 16.75
N SER A 424 9.20 -5.82 16.03
CA SER A 424 9.83 -5.36 14.80
C SER A 424 8.75 -5.12 13.74
N PRO A 425 8.88 -4.09 12.88
CA PRO A 425 8.00 -3.92 11.73
C PRO A 425 7.90 -5.20 10.89
N GLU A 426 6.79 -5.40 10.18
CA GLU A 426 6.50 -6.62 9.45
C GLU A 426 7.54 -6.95 8.36
N HIS A 427 7.68 -8.23 8.02
CA HIS A 427 8.44 -8.69 6.86
C HIS A 427 7.72 -8.33 5.56
N ALA A 428 8.48 -7.85 4.58
CA ALA A 428 8.00 -7.69 3.22
C ALA A 428 8.43 -8.90 2.38
N VAL A 429 7.48 -9.49 1.67
CA VAL A 429 7.69 -10.70 0.88
C VAL A 429 7.54 -10.40 -0.61
N VAL A 430 8.38 -11.04 -1.43
CA VAL A 430 8.29 -10.99 -2.89
C VAL A 430 8.65 -12.36 -3.48
N ASP A 431 7.85 -12.81 -4.45
CA ASP A 431 8.10 -14.00 -5.29
C ASP A 431 8.34 -13.59 -6.74
N PRO A 432 9.59 -13.27 -7.11
CA PRO A 432 9.92 -12.91 -8.48
C PRO A 432 9.80 -14.06 -9.49
N GLU A 433 9.62 -15.30 -9.02
CA GLU A 433 9.48 -16.50 -9.85
C GLU A 433 8.04 -17.01 -9.91
N ASN A 434 7.06 -16.23 -9.43
CA ASN A 434 5.65 -16.55 -9.61
C ASN A 434 5.37 -16.78 -11.11
N THR A 435 5.00 -18.01 -11.47
CA THR A 435 4.93 -18.46 -12.87
C THR A 435 3.95 -17.64 -13.71
N TYR A 436 2.86 -17.16 -13.14
CA TYR A 436 1.86 -16.33 -13.82
C TYR A 436 2.38 -14.92 -14.13
N VAL A 437 3.06 -14.31 -13.17
CA VAL A 437 3.71 -13.00 -13.36
C VAL A 437 4.89 -13.14 -14.32
N LEU A 438 5.69 -14.18 -14.15
CA LEU A 438 6.86 -14.48 -14.96
C LEU A 438 6.48 -14.73 -16.42
N ALA A 439 5.43 -15.51 -16.70
CA ALA A 439 4.96 -15.76 -18.06
C ALA A 439 4.68 -14.46 -18.82
N LYS A 440 3.92 -13.55 -18.21
CA LYS A 440 3.63 -12.22 -18.78
C LYS A 440 4.90 -11.43 -19.06
N HIS A 441 5.86 -11.46 -18.12
CA HIS A 441 7.10 -10.70 -18.26
C HIS A 441 8.12 -11.32 -19.20
N LEU A 442 8.13 -12.64 -19.40
CA LEU A 442 8.95 -13.30 -20.42
C LEU A 442 8.51 -12.91 -21.83
N LEU A 443 7.20 -12.78 -22.07
CA LEU A 443 6.69 -12.24 -23.34
C LEU A 443 7.19 -10.82 -23.59
N ALA A 444 7.07 -9.94 -22.58
CA ALA A 444 7.56 -8.57 -22.68
C ALA A 444 9.10 -8.51 -22.85
N ALA A 445 9.82 -9.38 -22.15
CA ALA A 445 11.27 -9.48 -22.21
C ALA A 445 11.76 -9.98 -23.58
N ALA A 446 11.05 -10.94 -24.19
CA ALA A 446 11.33 -11.48 -25.53
C ALA A 446 10.97 -10.48 -26.65
N PHE A 447 9.96 -9.63 -26.43
CA PHE A 447 9.62 -8.53 -27.33
C PHE A 447 10.73 -7.47 -27.37
N GLU A 448 11.37 -7.20 -26.23
CA GLU A 448 12.49 -6.27 -26.12
C GLU A 448 13.76 -6.82 -26.76
N LEU A 449 14.19 -7.99 -26.29
CA LEU A 449 15.42 -8.65 -26.72
C LEU A 449 15.20 -10.17 -26.67
N PRO A 450 15.69 -10.93 -27.66
CA PRO A 450 15.56 -12.39 -27.64
C PRO A 450 16.09 -12.98 -26.33
N LEU A 451 15.36 -13.94 -25.78
CA LEU A 451 15.77 -14.66 -24.58
C LEU A 451 16.84 -15.70 -24.94
N ASP A 452 17.82 -15.82 -24.06
CA ASP A 452 18.91 -16.78 -24.10
C ASP A 452 19.13 -17.39 -22.71
N GLU A 453 20.09 -18.31 -22.59
CA GLU A 453 20.44 -19.00 -21.34
C GLU A 453 20.81 -18.03 -20.19
N GLU A 454 21.44 -16.90 -20.50
CA GLU A 454 21.71 -15.88 -19.49
C GLU A 454 20.43 -15.17 -19.05
N SER A 455 19.55 -14.85 -19.98
CA SER A 455 18.22 -14.29 -19.69
C SER A 455 17.44 -15.20 -18.75
N TYR A 456 17.40 -16.51 -19.01
CA TYR A 456 16.69 -17.46 -18.14
C TYR A 456 17.28 -17.50 -16.73
N ARG A 457 18.61 -17.55 -16.59
CA ARG A 457 19.27 -17.49 -15.27
C ARG A 457 18.95 -16.20 -14.50
N GLN A 458 18.84 -15.06 -15.19
CA GLN A 458 18.49 -13.79 -14.56
C GLN A 458 17.03 -13.73 -14.09
N PHE A 459 16.11 -14.41 -14.78
CA PHE A 459 14.70 -14.48 -14.39
C PHE A 459 14.38 -15.52 -13.33
N GLY A 460 15.27 -16.50 -13.13
CA GLY A 460 15.15 -17.52 -12.09
C GLY A 460 14.97 -18.93 -12.65
N GLY A 461 14.94 -19.92 -11.75
CA GLY A 461 14.94 -21.34 -12.12
C GLY A 461 13.72 -21.77 -12.93
N GLN A 462 12.57 -21.13 -12.71
CA GLN A 462 11.32 -21.43 -13.42
C GLN A 462 11.25 -20.85 -14.84
N ALA A 463 12.14 -19.92 -15.22
CA ALA A 463 11.98 -19.14 -16.45
C ALA A 463 12.01 -19.99 -17.74
N ALA A 464 12.89 -20.99 -17.80
CA ALA A 464 12.99 -21.89 -18.95
C ALA A 464 11.72 -22.74 -19.12
N ALA A 465 11.21 -23.30 -18.02
CA ALA A 465 9.99 -24.12 -18.04
C ALA A 465 8.76 -23.30 -18.46
N VAL A 466 8.63 -22.08 -17.94
CA VAL A 466 7.53 -21.17 -18.33
C VAL A 466 7.66 -20.76 -19.80
N ALA A 467 8.88 -20.50 -20.29
CA ALA A 467 9.10 -20.17 -21.69
C ALA A 467 8.73 -21.33 -22.62
N GLU A 468 8.95 -22.58 -22.22
CA GLU A 468 8.55 -23.74 -23.01
C GLU A 468 7.03 -23.84 -23.15
N ILE A 469 6.28 -23.64 -22.06
CA ILE A 469 4.81 -23.59 -22.11
C ILE A 469 4.33 -22.48 -23.06
N LEU A 470 4.95 -21.30 -23.01
CA LEU A 470 4.61 -20.20 -23.90
C LEU A 470 4.94 -20.49 -25.37
N ARG A 471 5.90 -21.37 -25.66
CA ARG A 471 6.19 -21.86 -27.02
C ARG A 471 5.14 -22.86 -27.50
N GLU A 472 4.74 -23.79 -26.64
CA GLU A 472 3.65 -24.73 -26.93
C GLU A 472 2.35 -23.98 -27.27
N GLU A 473 2.09 -22.86 -26.57
CA GLU A 473 0.97 -21.95 -26.85
C GLU A 473 1.20 -21.01 -28.04
N SER A 474 2.32 -21.15 -28.77
CA SER A 474 2.69 -20.31 -29.93
C SER A 474 2.82 -18.81 -29.63
N GLN A 475 3.07 -18.43 -28.37
CA GLN A 475 3.33 -17.04 -27.97
C GLN A 475 4.82 -16.67 -28.10
N LEU A 476 5.70 -17.67 -28.02
CA LEU A 476 7.14 -17.58 -28.24
C LEU A 476 7.59 -18.55 -29.35
N THR A 477 8.67 -18.21 -30.05
CA THR A 477 9.28 -19.04 -31.09
C THR A 477 10.79 -19.09 -30.92
N GLU A 478 11.37 -20.28 -31.05
CA GLU A 478 12.83 -20.46 -31.01
C GLU A 478 13.43 -20.35 -32.41
N VAL A 479 14.48 -19.53 -32.55
CA VAL A 479 15.26 -19.38 -33.78
C VAL A 479 16.75 -19.35 -33.40
N ALA A 480 17.52 -20.31 -33.92
CA ALA A 480 18.97 -20.40 -33.72
C ALA A 480 19.41 -20.33 -32.24
N GLY A 481 18.73 -21.08 -31.35
CA GLY A 481 19.05 -21.16 -29.92
C GLY A 481 18.66 -19.91 -29.11
N LYS A 482 17.82 -19.04 -29.68
CA LYS A 482 17.26 -17.86 -29.02
C LYS A 482 15.76 -17.84 -29.14
N THR A 483 15.07 -17.37 -28.10
CA THR A 483 13.61 -17.34 -28.06
C THR A 483 13.09 -15.93 -28.29
N TYR A 484 12.24 -15.78 -29.31
CA TYR A 484 11.66 -14.55 -29.78
C TYR A 484 10.16 -14.49 -29.46
N PHE A 485 9.64 -13.28 -29.29
CA PHE A 485 8.20 -13.08 -29.20
C PHE A 485 7.53 -13.29 -30.57
N ALA A 486 6.46 -14.09 -30.60
CA ALA A 486 5.77 -14.46 -31.84
C ALA A 486 4.63 -13.50 -32.23
N GLY A 487 4.17 -12.64 -31.30
CA GLY A 487 3.05 -11.72 -31.53
C GLY A 487 3.43 -10.39 -32.20
N GLY A 488 2.43 -9.67 -32.70
CA GLY A 488 2.60 -8.36 -33.35
C GLY A 488 2.37 -7.13 -32.45
N GLN A 489 1.83 -7.31 -31.25
CA GLN A 489 1.53 -6.23 -30.31
C GLN A 489 2.45 -6.27 -29.10
N ASN A 490 2.78 -5.11 -28.55
CA ASN A 490 3.64 -4.98 -27.37
C ASN A 490 2.95 -5.61 -26.14
N PRO A 491 3.50 -6.71 -25.57
CA PRO A 491 2.89 -7.38 -24.41
C PRO A 491 2.79 -6.49 -23.18
N ALA A 492 3.70 -5.52 -23.02
CA ALA A 492 3.72 -4.62 -21.87
C ALA A 492 2.48 -3.72 -21.76
N GLN A 493 1.68 -3.57 -22.82
CA GLN A 493 0.42 -2.82 -22.76
C GLN A 493 -0.74 -3.63 -22.15
N LEU A 494 -0.57 -4.95 -22.03
CA LEU A 494 -1.59 -5.87 -21.50
C LEU A 494 -1.33 -6.24 -20.03
N ILE A 495 -0.27 -5.70 -19.43
CA ILE A 495 0.18 -6.04 -18.08
C ILE A 495 0.06 -4.80 -17.19
N SER A 496 -0.91 -4.81 -16.27
CA SER A 496 -0.95 -3.83 -15.17
C SER A 496 -0.09 -4.33 -14.01
N LEU A 497 0.78 -3.47 -13.48
CA LEU A 497 1.65 -3.83 -12.34
C LEU A 497 0.95 -3.69 -10.98
N ARG A 498 -0.09 -2.83 -10.88
CA ARG A 498 -0.67 -2.38 -9.59
C ARG A 498 -2.11 -2.79 -9.35
N HIS A 499 -2.88 -3.02 -10.40
CA HIS A 499 -4.32 -3.23 -10.28
C HIS A 499 -4.78 -4.47 -11.03
N MET A 500 -5.90 -5.02 -10.56
CA MET A 500 -6.66 -6.05 -11.27
C MET A 500 -7.30 -5.50 -12.56
N SER A 501 -7.48 -4.18 -12.64
CA SER A 501 -7.97 -3.44 -13.82
C SER A 501 -7.45 -1.99 -13.78
N ASP A 502 -7.07 -1.44 -14.94
CA ASP A 502 -6.65 -0.03 -15.09
C ASP A 502 -7.84 0.94 -15.22
N ASP A 503 -9.07 0.44 -15.05
CA ASP A 503 -10.27 1.22 -15.26
C ASP A 503 -10.52 2.22 -14.13
N THR A 504 -10.70 3.48 -14.51
CA THR A 504 -11.10 4.57 -13.61
C THR A 504 -12.38 5.22 -14.11
N PHE A 505 -13.24 5.60 -13.19
CA PHE A 505 -14.44 6.39 -13.42
C PHE A 505 -14.15 7.86 -13.16
N SER A 506 -14.53 8.73 -14.09
CA SER A 506 -14.47 10.19 -13.90
C SER A 506 -15.79 10.71 -13.35
N ILE A 507 -15.74 11.58 -12.35
CA ILE A 507 -16.92 12.27 -11.81
C ILE A 507 -17.04 13.62 -12.49
N ILE A 508 -18.14 13.83 -13.22
CA ILE A 508 -18.43 15.05 -13.97
C ILE A 508 -19.52 15.84 -13.25
N LEU A 509 -19.21 17.07 -12.88
CA LEU A 509 -20.17 18.04 -12.39
C LEU A 509 -21.07 18.53 -13.53
N VAL A 510 -22.38 18.36 -13.36
CA VAL A 510 -23.41 18.88 -14.27
C VAL A 510 -23.94 20.18 -13.67
N ARG A 511 -23.76 21.30 -14.37
CA ARG A 511 -24.36 22.58 -13.99
C ARG A 511 -25.78 22.66 -14.55
N PRO A 512 -26.82 22.87 -13.73
CA PRO A 512 -28.18 22.98 -14.26
C PRO A 512 -28.31 24.20 -15.18
N LYS A 513 -28.98 24.02 -16.32
CA LYS A 513 -29.44 25.13 -17.16
C LYS A 513 -30.70 25.69 -16.48
N THR A 514 -30.63 26.90 -15.90
CA THR A 514 -31.70 27.76 -15.30
C THR A 514 -31.81 27.86 -13.76
N ASN A 515 -32.37 29.00 -13.31
CA ASN A 515 -32.28 29.69 -12.00
C ASN A 515 -32.44 28.88 -10.69
N PRO A 516 -31.88 29.35 -9.55
CA PRO A 516 -31.73 28.60 -8.28
C PRO A 516 -33.00 28.43 -7.41
N THR A 517 -34.19 28.77 -7.90
CA THR A 517 -35.39 28.93 -7.06
C THR A 517 -36.43 27.80 -7.18
N GLN A 518 -36.05 26.61 -7.61
CA GLN A 518 -36.97 25.46 -7.59
C GLN A 518 -36.37 24.31 -6.81
N ALA A 519 -37.16 23.80 -5.85
CA ALA A 519 -36.90 22.58 -5.11
C ALA A 519 -36.50 21.44 -6.07
N PRO A 520 -35.67 20.49 -5.64
CA PRO A 520 -35.19 19.40 -6.50
C PRO A 520 -36.38 18.72 -7.21
N PRO A 521 -36.31 18.48 -8.53
CA PRO A 521 -37.41 17.87 -9.26
C PRO A 521 -37.68 16.46 -8.74
N ALA A 522 -38.95 16.06 -8.76
CA ALA A 522 -39.41 14.76 -8.27
C ALA A 522 -38.68 13.57 -8.94
N PHE A 523 -38.58 12.50 -8.16
CA PHE A 523 -37.71 11.32 -8.24
C PHE A 523 -37.64 10.49 -9.55
N HIS A 524 -38.28 10.87 -10.67
CA HIS A 524 -38.39 9.98 -11.84
C HIS A 524 -38.23 10.63 -13.23
N SER A 525 -37.75 11.86 -13.37
CA SER A 525 -37.47 12.40 -14.71
C SER A 525 -36.07 12.02 -15.21
N PRO A 526 -35.96 11.25 -16.32
CA PRO A 526 -34.68 11.05 -16.99
C PRO A 526 -34.21 12.37 -17.59
N VAL A 527 -32.96 12.75 -17.30
CA VAL A 527 -32.26 13.77 -18.07
C VAL A 527 -31.87 13.12 -19.40
N PRO A 528 -32.21 13.68 -20.57
CA PRO A 528 -31.78 13.11 -21.83
C PRO A 528 -30.25 13.12 -21.90
N PRO A 529 -29.60 12.03 -22.34
CA PRO A 529 -28.16 12.01 -22.51
C PRO A 529 -27.73 13.12 -23.48
N PRO A 530 -26.60 13.80 -23.23
CA PRO A 530 -26.06 14.73 -24.21
C PRO A 530 -25.82 13.98 -25.54
N LYS A 531 -26.20 14.62 -26.66
CA LYS A 531 -26.09 14.03 -27.99
C LYS A 531 -24.64 13.62 -28.26
N ALA A 532 -24.45 12.37 -28.67
CA ALA A 532 -23.15 11.79 -28.98
C ALA A 532 -22.37 12.65 -29.98
N GLY A 533 -21.22 13.16 -29.57
CA GLY A 533 -20.19 13.67 -30.46
C GLY A 533 -19.44 12.52 -31.16
N PRO A 534 -18.62 12.81 -32.19
CA PRO A 534 -18.07 11.79 -33.09
C PRO A 534 -17.20 10.75 -32.37
N LYS A 535 -17.31 9.50 -32.83
CA LYS A 535 -16.49 8.36 -32.41
C LYS A 535 -15.06 8.52 -32.92
N ASP A 536 -14.14 8.95 -32.06
CA ASP A 536 -12.72 8.63 -32.19
C ASP A 536 -12.08 8.51 -30.80
N LEU A 537 -11.61 7.31 -30.49
CA LEU A 537 -10.92 6.95 -29.25
C LEU A 537 -9.46 7.42 -29.34
N GLY A 538 -9.25 8.67 -28.94
CA GLY A 538 -7.95 9.23 -28.60
C GLY A 538 -8.09 10.03 -27.31
N THR A 539 -7.10 9.94 -26.43
CA THR A 539 -6.94 10.73 -25.18
C THR A 539 -7.70 12.06 -25.17
N PRO A 540 -8.52 12.38 -24.14
CA PRO A 540 -9.31 13.61 -24.14
C PRO A 540 -8.38 14.80 -23.89
N ARG A 541 -7.89 15.42 -24.97
CA ARG A 541 -7.32 16.76 -24.94
C ARG A 541 -8.25 17.71 -25.68
N GLN A 542 -8.90 18.55 -24.87
CA GLN A 542 -9.38 19.89 -25.17
C GLN A 542 -10.40 20.04 -26.30
N ALA A 543 -11.68 20.02 -25.92
CA ALA A 543 -12.62 21.13 -26.08
C ALA A 543 -13.97 20.72 -25.46
N MET A 544 -14.06 20.70 -24.12
CA MET A 544 -15.36 20.61 -23.45
C MET A 544 -15.91 22.02 -23.30
N SER A 545 -17.16 22.21 -23.72
CA SER A 545 -17.96 23.41 -23.43
C SER A 545 -17.92 23.73 -21.94
N ASN A 546 -18.08 25.01 -21.57
CA ASN A 546 -18.16 25.53 -20.19
C ASN A 546 -19.28 24.91 -19.29
N GLU A 547 -19.91 23.81 -19.71
CA GLU A 547 -21.06 23.18 -19.07
C GLU A 547 -20.69 21.98 -18.17
N HIS A 548 -19.50 21.37 -18.36
CA HIS A 548 -19.11 20.14 -17.67
C HIS A 548 -17.67 20.18 -17.17
N GLU A 549 -17.47 19.86 -15.89
CA GLU A 549 -16.18 19.92 -15.21
C GLU A 549 -15.91 18.58 -14.51
N VAL A 550 -14.74 17.99 -14.74
CA VAL A 550 -14.33 16.78 -14.01
C VAL A 550 -13.85 17.22 -12.63
N ILE A 551 -14.42 16.66 -11.56
CA ILE A 551 -14.06 17.03 -10.18
C ILE A 551 -13.17 16.00 -9.49
N ALA A 552 -13.24 14.73 -9.89
CA ALA A 552 -12.45 13.66 -9.29
C ALA A 552 -12.44 12.39 -10.17
N ASN A 553 -11.55 11.46 -9.84
CA ASN A 553 -11.53 10.11 -10.41
C ASN A 553 -11.63 9.06 -9.30
N VAL A 554 -12.27 7.94 -9.60
CA VAL A 554 -12.45 6.79 -8.71
C VAL A 554 -12.07 5.52 -9.45
N ASP A 555 -11.26 4.66 -8.85
CA ASP A 555 -10.91 3.35 -9.40
C ASP A 555 -12.13 2.42 -9.52
N ALA A 556 -12.15 1.56 -10.53
CA ALA A 556 -13.31 0.73 -10.84
C ALA A 556 -13.76 -0.20 -9.69
N ILE A 557 -12.82 -0.69 -8.89
CA ILE A 557 -13.15 -1.56 -7.75
C ILE A 557 -13.88 -0.79 -6.63
N SER A 558 -13.58 0.50 -6.47
CA SER A 558 -14.22 1.39 -5.49
C SER A 558 -15.50 2.06 -6.00
N ALA A 559 -15.69 2.14 -7.32
CA ALA A 559 -16.82 2.84 -7.93
C ALA A 559 -18.20 2.35 -7.42
N PRO A 560 -18.46 1.04 -7.27
CA PRO A 560 -19.72 0.52 -6.71
C PRO A 560 -20.04 1.03 -5.30
N GLU A 561 -19.03 1.39 -4.50
CA GLU A 561 -19.21 1.84 -3.11
C GLU A 561 -19.25 3.35 -2.93
N LEU A 562 -18.72 4.11 -3.89
CA LEU A 562 -18.53 5.56 -3.74
C LEU A 562 -19.41 6.40 -4.66
N ILE A 563 -19.74 5.88 -5.84
CA ILE A 563 -20.39 6.65 -6.92
C ILE A 563 -21.55 5.89 -7.56
N TYR A 564 -22.24 5.06 -6.77
CA TYR A 564 -23.51 4.46 -7.19
C TYR A 564 -24.59 5.55 -7.36
N PRO A 565 -25.64 5.30 -8.17
CA PRO A 565 -26.76 6.24 -8.29
C PRO A 565 -27.37 6.59 -6.92
N GLU A 566 -27.61 7.88 -6.69
CA GLU A 566 -28.03 8.48 -5.41
C GLU A 566 -26.98 8.49 -4.28
N ALA A 567 -25.72 8.12 -4.57
CA ALA A 567 -24.64 8.33 -3.61
C ALA A 567 -24.42 9.83 -3.35
N VAL A 568 -24.08 10.17 -2.10
CA VAL A 568 -23.52 11.47 -1.73
C VAL A 568 -22.00 11.32 -1.69
N TYR A 569 -21.35 11.77 -2.77
CA TYR A 569 -19.92 11.85 -2.87
C TYR A 569 -19.42 13.12 -2.17
N LEU A 570 -18.44 12.97 -1.27
CA LEU A 570 -17.83 14.10 -0.58
C LEU A 570 -16.54 14.50 -1.28
N HIS A 571 -16.38 15.79 -1.57
CA HIS A 571 -15.15 16.34 -2.14
C HIS A 571 -14.79 17.62 -1.39
N ASN A 572 -13.71 17.54 -0.61
CA ASN A 572 -13.25 18.59 0.29
C ASN A 572 -14.33 19.09 1.26
N GLY A 573 -15.09 18.16 1.85
CA GLY A 573 -16.20 18.41 2.78
C GLY A 573 -17.53 18.82 2.11
N GLU A 574 -17.52 19.21 0.84
CA GLU A 574 -18.71 19.55 0.08
C GLU A 574 -19.44 18.31 -0.45
N SER A 575 -20.76 18.40 -0.57
CA SER A 575 -21.61 17.28 -0.94
C SER A 575 -22.02 17.33 -2.42
N TYR A 576 -21.79 16.22 -3.11
CA TYR A 576 -22.13 16.01 -4.52
C TYR A 576 -23.04 14.79 -4.66
N PHE A 577 -24.25 15.01 -5.14
CA PHE A 577 -25.22 13.95 -5.38
C PHE A 577 -24.98 13.29 -6.73
N ILE A 578 -24.75 11.98 -6.74
CA ILE A 578 -24.55 11.21 -7.96
C ILE A 578 -25.90 10.92 -8.59
N ARG A 579 -26.21 11.60 -9.70
CA ARG A 579 -27.46 11.42 -10.44
C ARG A 579 -27.48 10.13 -11.24
N GLN A 580 -26.35 9.80 -11.87
CA GLN A 580 -26.23 8.67 -12.79
C GLN A 580 -24.80 8.13 -12.80
N LEU A 581 -24.67 6.81 -12.88
CA LEU A 581 -23.42 6.10 -13.13
C LEU A 581 -23.50 5.40 -14.49
N ASP A 582 -22.68 5.83 -15.44
CA ASP A 582 -22.51 5.21 -16.75
C ASP A 582 -21.30 4.25 -16.71
N LEU A 583 -21.59 2.95 -16.64
CA LEU A 583 -20.59 1.89 -16.59
C LEU A 583 -19.86 1.68 -17.92
N THR A 584 -20.50 2.02 -19.04
CA THR A 584 -19.95 1.82 -20.39
C THR A 584 -18.88 2.88 -20.68
N HIS A 585 -19.20 4.14 -20.42
CA HIS A 585 -18.28 5.26 -20.65
C HIS A 585 -17.39 5.56 -19.44
N LYS A 586 -17.61 4.88 -18.31
CA LYS A 586 -16.88 5.04 -17.05
C LYS A 586 -16.99 6.47 -16.51
N VAL A 587 -18.22 6.97 -16.43
CA VAL A 587 -18.53 8.35 -15.99
C VAL A 587 -19.62 8.34 -14.94
N ALA A 588 -19.44 9.10 -13.85
CA ALA A 588 -20.50 9.42 -12.91
C ALA A 588 -20.90 10.90 -13.05
N TYR A 589 -22.18 11.16 -13.28
CA TYR A 589 -22.70 12.52 -13.35
C TYR A 589 -23.16 12.96 -11.97
N ALA A 590 -22.60 14.08 -11.50
CA ALA A 590 -22.82 14.61 -10.17
C ALA A 590 -23.42 16.01 -10.22
N GLU A 591 -24.23 16.34 -9.23
CA GLU A 591 -24.77 17.67 -8.99
C GLU A 591 -24.34 18.13 -7.60
N ARG A 592 -23.97 19.41 -7.45
CA ARG A 592 -23.67 19.97 -6.14
C ARG A 592 -24.98 20.23 -5.39
N HIS A 593 -25.14 19.64 -4.21
CA HIS A 593 -26.32 19.80 -3.34
C HIS A 593 -25.86 20.02 -1.90
N GLU A 594 -26.45 20.99 -1.21
CA GLU A 594 -26.25 21.12 0.23
C GLU A 594 -27.13 20.10 0.96
N MET A 595 -26.51 19.03 1.45
CA MET A 595 -27.19 17.93 2.13
C MET A 595 -26.84 17.93 3.62
N ASN A 596 -27.79 17.47 4.45
CA ASN A 596 -27.59 17.24 5.88
C ASN A 596 -27.26 15.77 6.22
N TYR A 597 -26.94 14.95 5.21
CA TYR A 597 -26.56 13.55 5.35
C TYR A 597 -25.49 13.14 4.32
N TYR A 598 -24.81 12.05 4.60
CA TYR A 598 -23.95 11.31 3.66
C TYR A 598 -24.48 9.89 3.48
N THR A 599 -23.95 9.18 2.49
CA THR A 599 -24.41 7.82 2.18
C THR A 599 -23.34 6.78 2.43
N GLN A 600 -23.76 5.58 2.84
CA GLN A 600 -22.89 4.42 2.98
C GLN A 600 -23.47 3.23 2.24
N ALA A 601 -22.69 2.64 1.33
CA ALA A 601 -23.05 1.45 0.59
C ALA A 601 -23.29 0.23 1.51
N ILE A 602 -24.23 -0.62 1.10
CA ILE A 602 -24.44 -1.96 1.62
C ILE A 602 -24.13 -2.94 0.48
N LEU A 603 -23.09 -3.74 0.69
CA LEU A 603 -22.64 -4.75 -0.26
C LEU A 603 -23.24 -6.11 0.08
N ASP A 604 -23.65 -6.84 -0.95
CA ASP A 604 -23.80 -8.29 -0.90
C ASP A 604 -22.58 -8.90 -1.59
N SER A 605 -21.92 -9.86 -0.94
CA SER A 605 -20.74 -10.54 -1.49
C SER A 605 -20.94 -12.04 -1.42
N ARG A 606 -20.58 -12.74 -2.49
CA ARG A 606 -20.79 -14.17 -2.65
C ARG A 606 -19.55 -14.81 -3.27
N VAL A 607 -19.23 -16.00 -2.80
CA VAL A 607 -18.24 -16.88 -3.44
C VAL A 607 -19.01 -18.09 -3.94
N GLN A 608 -18.84 -18.43 -5.21
CA GLN A 608 -19.47 -19.60 -5.82
C GLN A 608 -18.39 -20.53 -6.36
N ILE A 609 -18.39 -21.78 -5.91
CA ILE A 609 -17.55 -22.84 -6.49
C ILE A 609 -18.14 -23.20 -7.86
N LEU A 610 -17.35 -23.01 -8.91
CA LEU A 610 -17.76 -23.30 -10.30
C LEU A 610 -17.34 -24.71 -10.71
N LYS A 611 -16.07 -25.06 -10.44
CA LYS A 611 -15.48 -26.32 -10.91
C LYS A 611 -14.44 -26.82 -9.93
N GLN A 612 -14.60 -28.06 -9.47
CA GLN A 612 -13.53 -28.77 -8.78
C GLN A 612 -12.50 -29.27 -9.82
N ARG A 613 -11.24 -28.87 -9.68
CA ARG A 613 -10.13 -29.34 -10.52
C ARG A 613 -9.39 -30.52 -9.88
N ALA A 614 -9.24 -30.49 -8.56
CA ALA A 614 -8.57 -31.53 -7.79
C ALA A 614 -9.23 -31.71 -6.40
N SER A 615 -9.02 -32.88 -5.80
CA SER A 615 -9.37 -33.18 -4.42
C SER A 615 -8.33 -34.08 -3.78
N SER A 616 -8.20 -34.00 -2.46
CA SER A 616 -7.25 -34.78 -1.68
C SER A 616 -7.90 -35.25 -0.38
N GLU A 617 -7.57 -36.47 0.02
CA GLU A 617 -7.97 -37.09 1.31
C GLU A 617 -6.81 -37.06 2.33
N VAL A 618 -5.82 -36.18 2.10
CA VAL A 618 -4.64 -36.02 2.98
C VAL A 618 -5.00 -35.65 4.43
N ILE A 619 -6.20 -35.09 4.65
CA ILE A 619 -6.80 -34.88 5.96
C ILE A 619 -7.97 -35.86 6.10
N PRO A 620 -7.83 -36.98 6.84
CA PRO A 620 -8.85 -38.04 6.85
C PRO A 620 -10.23 -37.63 7.41
N VAL A 621 -10.29 -36.49 8.11
CA VAL A 621 -11.46 -35.99 8.83
C VAL A 621 -12.04 -34.71 8.20
N ALA A 622 -11.58 -34.36 6.99
CA ALA A 622 -12.06 -33.21 6.24
C ALA A 622 -11.83 -33.38 4.74
N ARG A 623 -12.78 -32.92 3.94
CA ARG A 623 -12.61 -32.87 2.48
C ARG A 623 -11.81 -31.65 2.07
N LEU A 624 -10.67 -31.86 1.41
CA LEU A 624 -9.87 -30.82 0.78
C LEU A 624 -10.04 -30.86 -0.75
N ALA A 625 -10.26 -29.70 -1.36
CA ALA A 625 -10.33 -29.58 -2.81
C ALA A 625 -9.79 -28.23 -3.31
N TYR A 626 -9.51 -28.19 -4.61
CA TYR A 626 -9.01 -27.02 -5.33
C TYR A 626 -9.71 -26.88 -6.68
N GLY A 627 -9.96 -25.65 -7.10
CA GLY A 627 -10.54 -25.38 -8.40
C GLY A 627 -10.97 -23.93 -8.61
N ASP A 628 -11.91 -23.75 -9.53
CA ASP A 628 -12.38 -22.45 -9.99
C ASP A 628 -13.53 -21.93 -9.13
N VAL A 629 -13.43 -20.67 -8.73
CA VAL A 629 -14.50 -19.95 -8.04
C VAL A 629 -14.80 -18.64 -8.76
N ASP A 630 -16.03 -18.18 -8.62
CA ASP A 630 -16.40 -16.80 -8.94
C ASP A 630 -16.70 -16.05 -7.64
N VAL A 631 -15.98 -14.97 -7.41
CA VAL A 631 -16.21 -14.07 -6.29
C VAL A 631 -16.94 -12.85 -6.82
N SER A 632 -18.17 -12.64 -6.38
CA SER A 632 -18.99 -11.53 -6.81
C SER A 632 -19.35 -10.60 -5.66
N TRP A 633 -19.42 -9.31 -5.94
CA TRP A 633 -19.94 -8.32 -5.00
C TRP A 633 -20.80 -7.27 -5.72
N GLN A 634 -21.87 -6.87 -5.06
CA GLN A 634 -22.84 -5.94 -5.59
C GLN A 634 -23.28 -4.95 -4.51
N THR A 635 -23.35 -3.67 -4.86
CA THR A 635 -24.04 -2.69 -4.02
C THR A 635 -25.55 -2.85 -4.22
N VAL A 636 -26.22 -3.34 -3.18
CA VAL A 636 -27.66 -3.66 -3.21
C VAL A 636 -28.52 -2.57 -2.58
N ALA A 637 -27.93 -1.80 -1.67
CA ALA A 637 -28.61 -0.73 -0.95
C ALA A 637 -27.59 0.28 -0.43
N PHE A 638 -28.08 1.37 0.15
CA PHE A 638 -27.29 2.30 0.93
C PHE A 638 -28.07 2.82 2.13
N LYS A 639 -27.34 3.27 3.15
CA LYS A 639 -27.87 4.02 4.30
C LYS A 639 -27.68 5.51 4.07
N LYS A 640 -28.64 6.32 4.51
CA LYS A 640 -28.51 7.77 4.66
C LYS A 640 -28.17 8.05 6.11
N ILE A 641 -26.99 8.59 6.34
CA ILE A 641 -26.47 8.86 7.67
C ILE A 641 -26.43 10.37 7.88
N LYS A 642 -27.14 10.86 8.88
CA LYS A 642 -27.18 12.29 9.19
C LYS A 642 -25.80 12.77 9.64
N PHE A 643 -25.37 13.92 9.13
CA PHE A 643 -24.16 14.56 9.62
C PHE A 643 -24.28 14.88 11.11
N SER A 644 -23.15 14.90 11.81
CA SER A 644 -23.02 15.17 13.24
C SER A 644 -23.59 14.08 14.15
N THR A 645 -24.88 13.71 14.03
CA THR A 645 -25.51 12.72 14.92
C THR A 645 -25.16 11.26 14.56
N ARG A 646 -24.72 11.01 13.31
CA ARG A 646 -24.50 9.67 12.75
C ARG A 646 -25.72 8.75 12.83
N GLU A 647 -26.91 9.32 13.00
CA GLU A 647 -28.17 8.57 13.00
C GLU A 647 -28.49 8.12 11.57
N ASN A 648 -28.93 6.87 11.46
CA ASN A 648 -29.48 6.38 10.20
C ASN A 648 -30.89 6.95 10.01
N ILE A 649 -31.04 7.82 9.01
CA ILE A 649 -32.30 8.50 8.70
C ILE A 649 -33.06 7.87 7.53
N GLY A 650 -32.51 6.81 6.92
CA GLY A 650 -33.21 6.11 5.86
C GLY A 650 -32.32 5.20 5.03
N TYR A 651 -32.97 4.47 4.12
CA TYR A 651 -32.31 3.56 3.18
C TYR A 651 -32.73 3.87 1.76
N GLY A 652 -31.85 3.59 0.81
CA GLY A 652 -32.17 3.52 -0.61
C GLY A 652 -31.74 2.19 -1.20
N ARG A 653 -32.37 1.79 -2.31
CA ARG A 653 -31.98 0.60 -3.06
C ARG A 653 -31.05 1.00 -4.20
N VAL A 654 -30.09 0.14 -4.50
CA VAL A 654 -29.17 0.33 -5.63
C VAL A 654 -29.35 -0.85 -6.57
N SER A 655 -29.40 -0.56 -7.86
CA SER A 655 -29.45 -1.57 -8.92
C SER A 655 -28.32 -1.33 -9.91
N ILE A 656 -27.12 -1.73 -9.53
CA ILE A 656 -25.95 -1.80 -10.41
C ILE A 656 -25.53 -3.27 -10.59
N PRO A 657 -24.93 -3.67 -11.73
CA PRO A 657 -24.44 -5.03 -11.93
C PRO A 657 -23.44 -5.44 -10.86
N ALA A 658 -23.47 -6.72 -10.49
CA ALA A 658 -22.44 -7.31 -9.65
C ALA A 658 -21.09 -7.27 -10.39
N GLN A 659 -20.05 -6.89 -9.66
CA GLN A 659 -18.68 -7.11 -10.10
C GLN A 659 -18.35 -8.58 -9.85
N THR A 660 -17.56 -9.18 -10.73
CA THR A 660 -17.13 -10.58 -10.64
C THR A 660 -15.61 -10.66 -10.69
N LEU A 661 -15.09 -11.64 -9.97
CA LEU A 661 -13.69 -12.00 -9.93
C LEU A 661 -13.62 -13.52 -10.11
N PRO A 662 -13.52 -13.98 -11.36
CA PRO A 662 -13.16 -15.36 -11.64
C PRO A 662 -11.72 -15.59 -11.16
N THR A 663 -11.52 -16.56 -10.29
CA THR A 663 -10.22 -16.87 -9.68
C THR A 663 -10.16 -18.34 -9.27
N THR A 664 -9.02 -18.77 -8.74
CA THR A 664 -8.87 -20.10 -8.16
C THR A 664 -8.91 -20.03 -6.64
N ALA A 665 -9.35 -21.15 -6.05
CA ALA A 665 -9.45 -21.30 -4.61
C ALA A 665 -9.18 -22.75 -4.20
N PHE A 666 -8.71 -22.91 -2.97
CA PHE A 666 -8.85 -24.16 -2.26
C PHE A 666 -9.95 -24.04 -1.21
N TRP A 667 -10.55 -25.16 -0.87
CA TRP A 667 -11.51 -25.22 0.21
C TRP A 667 -11.37 -26.47 1.06
N LEU A 668 -11.64 -26.31 2.35
CA LEU A 668 -11.56 -27.33 3.38
C LEU A 668 -12.90 -27.42 4.11
N THR A 669 -13.52 -28.59 4.04
CA THR A 669 -14.81 -28.88 4.68
C THR A 669 -14.62 -29.95 5.74
N PRO A 670 -14.65 -29.61 7.04
CA PRO A 670 -14.64 -30.61 8.11
C PRO A 670 -15.83 -31.55 8.04
N ASP A 671 -15.62 -32.80 8.43
CA ASP A 671 -16.68 -33.80 8.46
C ASP A 671 -17.62 -33.62 9.66
N ASP A 672 -18.80 -34.24 9.58
CA ASP A 672 -19.84 -34.13 10.63
C ASP A 672 -19.35 -34.62 12.00
N ALA A 673 -18.36 -35.52 12.04
CA ALA A 673 -17.72 -36.00 13.27
C ALA A 673 -16.94 -34.89 14.00
N ILE A 674 -16.20 -34.04 13.27
CA ILE A 674 -15.52 -32.88 13.86
C ILE A 674 -16.56 -31.91 14.41
N ALA A 675 -17.59 -31.61 13.63
CA ALA A 675 -18.65 -30.70 14.06
C ALA A 675 -19.38 -31.22 15.32
N ALA A 676 -19.64 -32.52 15.41
CA ALA A 676 -20.23 -33.16 16.59
C ALA A 676 -19.30 -33.09 17.81
N THR A 677 -18.00 -33.33 17.63
CA THR A 677 -16.99 -33.27 18.71
C THR A 677 -16.90 -31.86 19.29
N LEU A 678 -16.69 -30.84 18.44
CA LEU A 678 -16.65 -29.44 18.88
C LEU A 678 -17.94 -29.03 19.58
N LYS A 679 -19.09 -29.43 19.05
CA LYS A 679 -20.39 -29.16 19.67
C LYS A 679 -20.52 -29.80 21.06
N GLY A 680 -20.02 -31.03 21.23
CA GLY A 680 -19.96 -31.72 22.53
C GLY A 680 -19.11 -30.98 23.56
N GLU A 681 -18.03 -30.35 23.09
CA GLU A 681 -17.12 -29.49 23.88
C GLU A 681 -17.64 -28.04 24.03
N LYS A 682 -18.85 -27.74 23.56
CA LYS A 682 -19.48 -26.40 23.54
C LYS A 682 -18.74 -25.37 22.66
N LEU A 683 -17.96 -25.83 21.69
CA LEU A 683 -17.26 -25.02 20.70
C LEU A 683 -18.02 -25.03 19.36
N GLN A 684 -17.91 -23.95 18.59
CA GLN A 684 -18.57 -23.83 17.29
C GLN A 684 -17.57 -24.02 16.14
N VAL A 685 -17.87 -24.94 15.22
CA VAL A 685 -17.03 -25.19 14.03
C VAL A 685 -16.88 -23.94 13.16
N GLY A 686 -17.93 -23.12 13.04
CA GLY A 686 -17.89 -21.87 12.28
C GLY A 686 -16.91 -20.85 12.86
N GLU A 687 -16.90 -20.68 14.18
CA GLU A 687 -15.93 -19.82 14.89
C GLU A 687 -14.51 -20.37 14.73
N GLY A 688 -14.32 -21.68 14.92
CA GLY A 688 -13.04 -22.33 14.69
C GLY A 688 -12.51 -22.08 13.28
N LEU A 689 -13.34 -22.29 12.25
CA LEU A 689 -13.00 -22.04 10.84
C LEU A 689 -12.74 -20.56 10.56
N CYS A 690 -13.44 -19.63 11.21
CA CYS A 690 -13.16 -18.20 11.08
C CYS A 690 -11.76 -17.87 11.61
N GLY A 691 -11.34 -18.45 12.73
CA GLY A 691 -9.97 -18.27 13.22
C GLY A 691 -8.93 -19.00 12.35
N VAL A 692 -9.24 -20.19 11.83
CA VAL A 692 -8.36 -20.87 10.85
C VAL A 692 -8.22 -20.05 9.57
N ARG A 693 -9.31 -19.52 9.02
CA ARG A 693 -9.29 -18.61 7.86
C ARG A 693 -8.31 -17.46 8.10
N ASN A 694 -8.41 -16.88 9.29
CA ASN A 694 -7.62 -15.72 9.68
C ASN A 694 -6.14 -16.04 9.70
N LEU A 695 -5.77 -17.13 10.37
CA LEU A 695 -4.41 -17.64 10.41
C LEU A 695 -3.90 -18.04 9.03
N VAL A 696 -4.72 -18.71 8.23
CA VAL A 696 -4.34 -19.18 6.88
C VAL A 696 -3.98 -18.01 5.97
N VAL A 697 -4.75 -16.92 6.00
CA VAL A 697 -4.46 -15.72 5.19
C VAL A 697 -3.12 -15.09 5.57
N GLU A 698 -2.74 -15.14 6.85
CA GLU A 698 -1.46 -14.61 7.35
C GLU A 698 -0.29 -15.61 7.21
N ALA A 699 -0.55 -16.91 7.31
CA ALA A 699 0.44 -17.98 7.25
C ALA A 699 0.78 -18.41 5.82
N LEU A 700 -0.20 -18.35 4.89
CA LEU A 700 0.00 -18.71 3.48
C LEU A 700 1.12 -17.90 2.81
N PRO A 701 1.27 -16.57 3.05
CA PRO A 701 2.45 -15.79 2.69
C PRO A 701 3.81 -16.46 2.96
N MET A 702 3.96 -17.17 4.09
CA MET A 702 5.23 -17.78 4.49
C MET A 702 5.61 -18.98 3.61
N ILE A 703 4.63 -19.66 3.03
CA ILE A 703 4.84 -20.83 2.16
C ILE A 703 4.66 -20.51 0.66
N ALA A 704 3.84 -19.51 0.34
CA ALA A 704 3.50 -19.13 -1.03
C ALA A 704 4.30 -17.93 -1.56
N MET A 705 5.04 -17.24 -0.66
CA MET A 705 5.84 -16.04 -0.92
C MET A 705 5.03 -14.85 -1.48
N CYS A 706 3.83 -14.62 -0.94
CA CYS A 706 2.94 -13.50 -1.33
C CYS A 706 2.70 -12.52 -0.16
N ASP A 707 2.02 -11.39 -0.40
CA ASP A 707 1.53 -10.50 0.67
C ASP A 707 0.15 -11.01 1.15
N SER A 708 -0.20 -10.81 2.42
CA SER A 708 -1.52 -11.26 2.94
C SER A 708 -2.70 -10.59 2.23
N ARG A 709 -2.49 -9.41 1.62
CA ARG A 709 -3.48 -8.72 0.79
C ARG A 709 -3.68 -9.32 -0.60
N ASP A 710 -2.84 -10.27 -1.01
CA ASP A 710 -2.99 -11.00 -2.28
C ASP A 710 -3.97 -12.19 -2.15
N ILE A 711 -4.37 -12.51 -0.92
CA ILE A 711 -5.22 -13.65 -0.57
C ILE A 711 -6.50 -13.16 0.11
N SER A 712 -7.57 -13.93 -0.06
CA SER A 712 -8.78 -13.75 0.73
C SER A 712 -9.35 -15.09 1.17
N GLY A 713 -10.35 -15.04 2.05
CA GLY A 713 -11.13 -16.21 2.36
C GLY A 713 -12.52 -15.89 2.89
N VAL A 714 -13.37 -16.90 2.88
CA VAL A 714 -14.70 -16.87 3.47
C VAL A 714 -14.95 -18.18 4.19
N VAL A 715 -15.78 -18.13 5.22
CA VAL A 715 -16.41 -19.34 5.78
C VAL A 715 -17.86 -19.31 5.35
N ASP A 716 -18.27 -20.30 4.56
CA ASP A 716 -19.66 -20.41 4.12
C ASP A 716 -20.17 -21.85 4.19
N SER A 717 -21.49 -21.99 4.24
CA SER A 717 -22.17 -23.28 4.14
C SER A 717 -23.01 -23.42 2.88
N LYS A 718 -23.09 -22.36 2.06
CA LYS A 718 -24.00 -22.30 0.90
C LYS A 718 -23.49 -23.14 -0.27
N ASN A 719 -22.17 -23.23 -0.46
CA ASN A 719 -21.59 -23.96 -1.59
C ASN A 719 -21.74 -25.48 -1.47
N LEU A 720 -21.50 -26.03 -0.27
CA LEU A 720 -21.41 -27.48 -0.05
C LEU A 720 -22.38 -28.03 1.01
N GLY A 721 -23.29 -27.20 1.53
CA GLY A 721 -24.25 -27.59 2.58
C GLY A 721 -23.63 -27.75 3.98
N ARG A 722 -22.32 -27.56 4.12
CA ARG A 722 -21.55 -27.67 5.38
C ARG A 722 -20.61 -26.47 5.52
N SER A 723 -20.34 -26.04 6.76
CA SER A 723 -19.37 -24.98 7.04
C SER A 723 -18.02 -25.31 6.44
N THR A 724 -17.60 -24.50 5.48
CA THR A 724 -16.44 -24.72 4.63
C THR A 724 -15.58 -23.47 4.64
N LEU A 725 -14.28 -23.65 4.87
CA LEU A 725 -13.29 -22.62 4.64
C LEU A 725 -12.99 -22.59 3.13
N ILE A 726 -13.13 -21.43 2.49
CA ILE A 726 -12.73 -21.21 1.09
C ILE A 726 -11.68 -20.10 1.09
N VAL A 727 -10.51 -20.36 0.50
CA VAL A 727 -9.39 -19.42 0.42
C VAL A 727 -8.99 -19.25 -1.04
N TYR A 728 -8.98 -18.02 -1.51
CA TYR A 728 -8.87 -17.69 -2.93
C TYR A 728 -7.88 -16.55 -3.19
N ASP A 729 -7.35 -16.52 -4.41
CA ASP A 729 -6.42 -15.50 -4.86
C ASP A 729 -7.20 -14.23 -5.21
N ARG A 730 -6.77 -13.05 -4.71
CA ARG A 730 -7.38 -11.75 -5.04
C ARG A 730 -6.87 -11.21 -6.38
N TYR A 731 -6.86 -12.06 -7.41
CA TYR A 731 -6.37 -11.71 -8.73
C TYR A 731 -7.15 -12.46 -9.81
N PRO A 732 -7.55 -11.80 -10.91
CA PRO A 732 -8.31 -12.46 -11.98
C PRO A 732 -7.54 -13.64 -12.58
N GLY A 733 -8.19 -14.81 -12.64
CA GLY A 733 -7.60 -16.06 -13.11
C GLY A 733 -6.73 -16.79 -12.08
N GLY A 734 -6.48 -16.20 -10.91
CA GLY A 734 -5.57 -16.72 -9.89
C GLY A 734 -4.08 -16.50 -10.21
N LEU A 735 -3.25 -16.59 -9.18
CA LEU A 735 -1.78 -16.51 -9.24
C LEU A 735 -1.09 -17.73 -8.63
N GLY A 736 -1.86 -18.79 -8.35
CA GLY A 736 -1.39 -20.05 -7.81
C GLY A 736 -1.11 -20.03 -6.31
N TYR A 737 -1.52 -19.00 -5.56
CA TYR A 737 -1.28 -18.96 -4.11
C TYR A 737 -2.18 -19.97 -3.39
N SER A 738 -3.46 -20.00 -3.72
CA SER A 738 -4.42 -21.00 -3.25
C SER A 738 -4.04 -22.41 -3.70
N GLU A 739 -3.44 -22.58 -4.88
CA GLU A 739 -2.92 -23.88 -5.33
C GLU A 739 -1.75 -24.35 -4.47
N LYS A 740 -0.77 -23.48 -4.19
CA LYS A 740 0.33 -23.78 -3.26
C LYS A 740 -0.22 -24.12 -1.86
N GLY A 741 -1.24 -23.39 -1.39
CA GLY A 741 -1.92 -23.66 -0.13
C GLY A 741 -2.62 -25.03 -0.10
N TYR A 742 -3.27 -25.42 -1.19
CA TYR A 742 -3.85 -26.75 -1.37
C TYR A 742 -2.79 -27.85 -1.32
N LEU A 743 -1.70 -27.70 -2.09
CA LEU A 743 -0.62 -28.69 -2.18
C LEU A 743 0.15 -28.86 -0.87
N ARG A 744 0.25 -27.79 -0.06
CA ARG A 744 1.00 -27.76 1.21
C ARG A 744 0.08 -27.58 2.42
N ILE A 745 -1.16 -28.07 2.36
CA ILE A 745 -2.17 -27.81 3.39
C ILE A 745 -1.73 -28.26 4.80
N LEU A 746 -1.07 -29.41 4.91
CA LEU A 746 -0.65 -29.93 6.21
C LEU A 746 0.39 -29.01 6.86
N GLU A 747 1.37 -28.56 6.10
CA GLU A 747 2.38 -27.60 6.56
C GLU A 747 1.72 -26.27 6.95
N LEU A 748 0.78 -25.79 6.14
CA LEU A 748 0.03 -24.56 6.42
C LEU A 748 -0.76 -24.66 7.72
N LEU A 749 -1.47 -25.77 7.96
CA LEU A 749 -2.24 -25.99 9.18
C LEU A 749 -1.33 -26.17 10.41
N HIS A 750 -0.17 -26.81 10.27
CA HIS A 750 0.83 -26.90 11.35
C HIS A 750 1.37 -25.51 11.72
N LEU A 751 1.67 -24.66 10.73
CA LEU A 751 2.09 -23.29 10.97
C LEU A 751 0.98 -22.49 11.67
N CYS A 752 -0.28 -22.62 11.23
CA CYS A 752 -1.42 -22.02 11.92
C CYS A 752 -1.53 -22.49 13.38
N TYR A 753 -1.32 -23.79 13.63
CA TYR A 753 -1.34 -24.36 14.98
C TYR A 753 -0.23 -23.79 15.86
N GLN A 754 1.00 -23.68 15.34
CA GLN A 754 2.13 -23.07 16.05
C GLN A 754 1.85 -21.61 16.40
N LEU A 755 1.38 -20.81 15.44
CA LEU A 755 1.03 -19.40 15.67
C LEU A 755 -0.03 -19.21 16.77
N VAL A 756 -1.03 -20.09 16.83
CA VAL A 756 -2.05 -20.05 17.89
C VAL A 756 -1.48 -20.47 19.24
N GLN A 757 -0.65 -21.50 19.27
CA GLN A 757 -0.07 -22.04 20.50
C GLN A 757 0.96 -21.12 21.14
N GLU A 758 1.84 -20.52 20.34
CA GLU A 758 2.88 -19.59 20.82
C GLU A 758 2.30 -18.24 21.27
N CYS A 759 1.09 -17.91 20.82
CA CYS A 759 0.43 -16.68 21.23
C CYS A 759 0.00 -16.73 22.71
N PRO A 760 0.43 -15.78 23.56
CA PRO A 760 0.14 -15.81 25.01
C PRO A 760 -1.29 -15.40 25.38
N CYS A 761 -2.13 -15.00 24.42
CA CYS A 761 -3.49 -14.53 24.72
C CYS A 761 -4.42 -15.69 25.17
N GLU A 762 -5.42 -15.38 25.98
CA GLU A 762 -6.36 -16.37 26.54
C GLU A 762 -7.49 -16.72 25.56
N SER A 763 -8.25 -15.73 25.10
CA SER A 763 -9.46 -15.92 24.29
C SER A 763 -9.27 -15.71 22.78
N GLY A 764 -8.12 -15.17 22.37
CA GLY A 764 -7.83 -14.76 20.99
C GLY A 764 -7.44 -13.30 20.87
N CYS A 765 -6.55 -12.98 19.93
CA CYS A 765 -6.05 -11.62 19.70
C CYS A 765 -5.75 -11.37 18.21
N PRO A 766 -5.44 -10.11 17.82
CA PRO A 766 -5.05 -9.69 16.47
C PRO A 766 -3.79 -10.34 15.88
N SER A 767 -3.02 -11.04 16.71
CA SER A 767 -1.77 -11.70 16.32
C SER A 767 -1.93 -13.21 16.15
N CYS A 768 -3.12 -13.76 16.42
CA CYS A 768 -3.41 -15.18 16.21
C CYS A 768 -4.72 -15.35 15.43
N VAL A 769 -5.85 -15.49 16.12
CA VAL A 769 -7.11 -15.92 15.51
C VAL A 769 -7.95 -14.79 14.90
N GLY A 770 -7.59 -13.52 15.07
CA GLY A 770 -7.95 -12.40 14.19
C GLY A 770 -6.70 -11.56 13.93
N LEU A 771 -6.52 -10.63 13.00
CA LEU A 771 -7.28 -10.08 11.87
C LEU A 771 -6.96 -10.85 10.58
N PRO A 772 -7.93 -11.02 9.67
CA PRO A 772 -7.84 -10.35 8.39
C PRO A 772 -9.21 -9.84 7.96
N ASN A 773 -9.24 -8.58 7.57
CA ASN A 773 -10.45 -7.90 7.11
C ASN A 773 -10.58 -8.10 5.59
N LEU A 774 -11.43 -9.05 5.20
CA LEU A 774 -11.41 -9.66 3.87
C LEU A 774 -12.35 -8.99 2.86
N ARG A 775 -12.68 -7.70 3.03
CA ARG A 775 -13.50 -6.99 2.04
C ARG A 775 -12.70 -6.67 0.77
N PRO A 776 -13.33 -6.71 -0.43
CA PRO A 776 -12.68 -6.30 -1.69
C PRO A 776 -12.24 -4.82 -1.67
N ALA A 777 -13.05 -3.95 -1.06
CA ALA A 777 -12.74 -2.56 -0.76
C ALA A 777 -13.43 -2.14 0.55
N ILE A 778 -12.87 -1.13 1.24
CA ILE A 778 -13.44 -0.57 2.48
C ILE A 778 -13.51 0.94 2.32
N HIS A 779 -14.69 1.45 1.99
CA HIS A 779 -14.92 2.90 1.91
C HIS A 779 -15.92 3.44 2.93
N SER A 780 -16.44 2.58 3.80
CA SER A 780 -17.40 2.94 4.84
C SER A 780 -16.79 3.78 5.96
N ASP A 781 -17.64 4.57 6.61
CA ASP A 781 -17.33 5.17 7.91
C ASP A 781 -16.97 4.08 8.95
N PRO A 782 -15.75 4.10 9.52
CA PRO A 782 -15.32 3.12 10.51
C PRO A 782 -16.11 3.21 11.82
N ASP A 783 -16.66 4.37 12.19
CA ASP A 783 -17.44 4.51 13.44
C ASP A 783 -18.81 3.86 13.35
N LEU A 784 -19.31 3.60 12.14
CA LEU A 784 -20.53 2.84 11.90
C LEU A 784 -20.28 1.33 11.86
N PHE A 785 -19.02 0.92 11.92
CA PHE A 785 -18.63 -0.47 11.91
C PHE A 785 -18.71 -1.06 13.32
N ARG A 786 -19.60 -2.02 13.54
CA ARG A 786 -19.50 -2.92 14.68
C ARG A 786 -18.54 -4.03 14.25
N GLY A 787 -17.29 -3.96 14.72
CA GLY A 787 -16.17 -4.83 14.31
C GLY A 787 -16.55 -6.31 14.13
N TYR A 788 -15.81 -7.03 13.28
CA TYR A 788 -15.89 -8.49 13.27
C TYR A 788 -15.40 -9.00 14.64
N PRO A 789 -16.14 -9.89 15.33
CA PRO A 789 -15.65 -10.46 16.57
C PRO A 789 -14.33 -11.20 16.30
N ILE A 790 -13.39 -11.12 17.26
CA ILE A 790 -12.19 -11.99 17.23
C ILE A 790 -12.72 -13.42 17.40
N PRO A 791 -12.42 -14.34 16.46
CA PRO A 791 -12.81 -15.74 16.60
C PRO A 791 -12.26 -16.34 17.89
N ASP A 792 -12.97 -17.34 18.41
CA ASP A 792 -12.58 -18.03 19.64
C ASP A 792 -11.27 -18.83 19.45
N LYS A 793 -10.23 -18.48 20.23
CA LYS A 793 -8.91 -19.14 20.18
C LYS A 793 -9.00 -20.64 20.45
N GLU A 794 -9.80 -21.04 21.42
CA GLU A 794 -9.93 -22.44 21.82
C GLU A 794 -10.66 -23.25 20.75
N ALA A 795 -11.73 -22.70 20.17
CA ALA A 795 -12.42 -23.32 19.04
C ALA A 795 -11.47 -23.53 17.84
N THR A 796 -10.65 -22.53 17.53
CA THR A 796 -9.66 -22.63 16.44
C THR A 796 -8.55 -23.62 16.75
N ARG A 797 -7.97 -23.56 17.95
CA ARG A 797 -6.89 -24.46 18.40
C ARG A 797 -7.37 -25.91 18.41
N ARG A 798 -8.58 -26.17 18.92
CA ARG A 798 -9.17 -27.50 18.95
C ARG A 798 -9.49 -28.02 17.55
N LEU A 799 -10.05 -27.18 16.68
CA LEU A 799 -10.27 -27.54 15.27
C LEU A 799 -8.95 -27.92 14.57
N LEU A 800 -7.89 -27.15 14.75
CA LEU A 800 -6.56 -27.47 14.19
C LEU A 800 -6.00 -28.78 14.76
N THR A 801 -6.17 -29.02 16.06
CA THR A 801 -5.76 -30.28 16.72
C THR A 801 -6.43 -31.49 16.06
N LEU A 802 -7.75 -31.40 15.83
CA LEU A 802 -8.54 -32.46 15.18
C LEU A 802 -8.15 -32.65 13.71
N LEU A 803 -7.99 -31.57 12.95
CA LEU A 803 -7.59 -31.63 11.53
C LEU A 803 -6.19 -32.23 11.35
N LEU A 804 -5.27 -31.95 12.27
CA LEU A 804 -3.89 -32.45 12.26
C LEU A 804 -3.73 -33.82 12.94
N GLN A 805 -4.79 -34.36 13.55
CA GLN A 805 -4.76 -35.60 14.35
C GLN A 805 -3.67 -35.60 15.45
N LEU A 806 -3.47 -34.45 16.08
CA LEU A 806 -2.50 -34.32 17.17
C LEU A 806 -3.04 -35.02 18.44
N PRO A 807 -2.17 -35.64 19.27
CA PRO A 807 -2.59 -36.28 20.51
C PRO A 807 -3.26 -35.27 21.46
N ASP A 808 -4.30 -35.70 22.17
CA ASP A 808 -4.95 -34.84 23.18
C ASP A 808 -3.95 -34.42 24.29
N ASP A 809 -2.90 -35.20 24.56
CA ASP A 809 -1.88 -34.89 25.57
C ASP A 809 -0.85 -33.82 25.15
N ALA A 810 -0.88 -33.35 23.90
CA ALA A 810 -0.07 -32.20 23.46
C ALA A 810 -0.50 -30.86 24.10
N LEU A 811 -1.53 -30.91 24.95
CA LEU A 811 -2.06 -29.81 25.76
C LEU A 811 -1.13 -29.36 26.90
N ALA A 812 -0.04 -30.08 27.19
CA ALA A 812 0.89 -29.74 28.26
C ALA A 812 2.37 -29.98 27.87
N ASN A 813 3.09 -28.88 27.63
CA ASN A 813 4.55 -28.72 27.62
C ASN A 813 5.43 -29.41 26.53
N THR A 814 6.17 -28.51 25.86
CA THR A 814 7.59 -28.58 25.44
C THR A 814 8.03 -29.41 24.23
N ALA A 815 8.54 -28.66 23.23
CA ALA A 815 9.69 -28.92 22.35
C ALA A 815 9.74 -30.23 21.53
N VAL A 816 9.66 -30.11 20.20
CA VAL A 816 10.03 -31.16 19.22
C VAL A 816 10.76 -30.48 18.04
N PRO A 817 11.64 -31.16 17.27
CA PRO A 817 13.00 -30.74 16.99
C PRO A 817 13.11 -29.99 15.64
N GLY A 818 14.11 -29.11 15.52
CA GLY A 818 14.40 -28.40 14.27
C GLY A 818 14.69 -29.34 13.09
N PRO A 819 14.57 -28.84 11.85
CA PRO A 819 14.74 -29.64 10.66
C PRO A 819 16.17 -30.19 10.56
N HIS A 820 16.31 -31.51 10.57
CA HIS A 820 17.56 -32.19 10.25
C HIS A 820 17.94 -31.92 8.78
N VAL A 821 18.73 -30.87 8.57
CA VAL A 821 19.59 -30.77 7.38
C VAL A 821 20.70 -31.79 7.56
N LYS A 822 20.63 -32.92 6.84
CA LYS A 822 21.75 -33.85 6.70
C LYS A 822 22.90 -33.13 5.96
N GLN A 823 23.80 -32.50 6.71
CA GLN A 823 25.14 -32.19 6.22
C GLN A 823 25.95 -33.50 6.20
N GLN A 824 26.04 -34.14 5.03
CA GLN A 824 27.11 -35.10 4.77
C GLN A 824 28.40 -34.32 4.52
N GLY A 825 29.18 -34.14 5.59
CA GLY A 825 30.57 -33.70 5.52
C GLY A 825 31.45 -34.75 6.20
N GLN A 826 32.05 -35.62 5.40
CA GLN A 826 33.12 -36.52 5.84
C GLN A 826 34.30 -35.68 6.34
N ARG A 827 34.62 -35.78 7.64
CA ARG A 827 35.96 -35.50 8.16
C ARG A 827 36.52 -36.81 8.70
N THR A 828 37.47 -37.36 7.96
CA THR A 828 38.41 -38.37 8.44
C THR A 828 39.48 -37.66 9.27
N ASP A 829 39.44 -37.82 10.58
CA ASP A 829 40.59 -37.57 11.45
C ASP A 829 41.46 -38.84 11.46
N ALA A 830 42.68 -38.73 10.94
CA ALA A 830 43.76 -39.68 11.17
C ALA A 830 44.68 -39.08 12.23
N THR A 831 44.78 -39.77 13.37
CA THR A 831 45.68 -39.45 14.47
C THR A 831 47.08 -40.00 14.18
N VAL A 832 48.07 -39.11 14.33
CA VAL A 832 49.50 -39.28 14.65
C VAL A 832 50.02 -40.71 14.87
N ALA A 833 51.03 -41.12 14.08
CA ALA A 833 52.26 -41.79 14.53
C ALA A 833 53.23 -41.99 13.34
N GLY A 834 54.48 -41.51 13.48
CA GLY A 834 55.59 -41.80 12.55
C GLY A 834 56.17 -40.58 11.86
#